data_AF-A0AAN8RR72-F1
#
_entry.id   AF-A0AAN8RR72-F1
#
_cell.length_a   1.000
_cell.length_b   1.000
_cell.length_c   1.000
_cell.angle_alpha   90.00
_cell.angle_beta   90.00
_cell.angle_gamma   90.00
#
_symmetry.space_group_name_H-M   'P 1'
#
loop_
_entity.id
_entity.type
_entity.pdbx_description
1 polymer ?
#
loop_
_entity_poly.entity_id
_entity_poly.type
_entity_poly.pdbx_seq_one_letter_code
_entity_poly.pdbx_strand_id
1 'polypeptide(L)'
;MPPLISFLYSILLLFSIANAIPIKDAVDVEVNDGVLKPRAAPDNFWLTQMTHGSSPYAPANYPIFRNVKDYGAVGDGVTDDTDAINAAASAGGRCAGDCGSSSVLGAVVYFPSGTYKISKPIFQHYYTQFIGNPNSRPTLVATANFKGIALIDSDFYIPGGDGAQWYINQSNFFRQIRNLILDIRAMPPTIRDGDSSWPPTALHWQVAQATSLQNIHFIMSTDPGNNQTGIFMENGSGGFIGDLTFYGGQFGMRCGAQQFTARDLHFTSCITAIQMIWDWTWTWKNIFIYSCWVGIDVTGDGSANGQPIGSITVLDSSFAYVPIAILTSGRTNINIDNTEIINCDIVVGKPGGPTILAGGNRIIQSWMTGRLYDAYDSKGTTFTGVPKYVPSKPAGLLDSSGKFFIRSKPQYETLSSSSFLNVKSSGAQGNGQADDTAAINTALQSGKIVFFPAGVYKVTGTINVPVGARIVGESWSQIMGTGSYFADADNPKVMIKVGNPGDSGVIEIQDMIFTTSGPTAGAIIIQWNVKQSSQGSAAMWDSHIRIGGAAGTNLRATDCPKLTGSINMDCRAASMLLHITKQSSAYLENVWAWVADHDVDILDQTQIDIYVARGVLIESTAPTWLWGTASEHSTLYQYQLSGASNVFMGLVQTESPYYQPSPLGPLPWSISDGADAQFVDDPTFTDCIAVGTDIDKCAVSWALRILDSSDIYAYGIGFYSWFQDYSQACVPLENCQTRLIQTAFSEKIYLYGIATKGTQEVVSPTGSNLVAAIQQDNQNGYTTSIAAWLPLAQPGSAALGKKRLPASEWIYNQADAFRVTKFHTWAAFGDSYSAGPGAGKYTKEYIYKSRLDGQLKDCMIYNQNYAYQLFNSPSPGFRDIITSGTFGMNSCTGARNKAPPLSQGDPVTMIEQLKYLRGDEDFITLSIGGNDINFADMADACVFGFRKKNNGKCEEFQRLAEVALLPYGELRSLLRQTYIWLIDAYYNNGVYNNLAGRKPYFTIFVTNYMKLFRVSPPAGTTTNCDNINFKYKAVPGQVDQNPDSNPALMNFEQRLFWSRILGYLNDAIQGAIRDVNNKGAHYANRVVYVDVDSLYEDHRFCEPGVSEPSYFNTKSDFYLPSLISILNPFKQKRDLNNTDGIDSEYNVTSSRIFKRDTGVAGDIDVPDWVDEEFLLKSANSILGSPNAAQDIIDDISNVNPTFNKRTMYEDLVRFAVGLVRTAHPTPAGFKSAKWALCDAICKRFPQTINCPRNTATCV
;
A
#
# COMPACT_ATOMS: atom_id res chain seq x y z
N MET A 1 34.31 -14.59 -63.70
CA MET A 1 33.62 -15.55 -62.81
C MET A 1 32.83 -14.89 -61.65
N PRO A 2 31.96 -13.86 -61.85
CA PRO A 2 31.11 -13.35 -60.76
C PRO A 2 29.84 -14.16 -60.40
N PRO A 3 29.17 -14.91 -61.30
CA PRO A 3 27.85 -15.46 -60.99
C PRO A 3 27.89 -16.69 -60.08
N LEU A 4 29.01 -17.44 -60.05
CA LEU A 4 29.13 -18.63 -59.21
C LEU A 4 29.30 -18.30 -57.72
N ILE A 5 29.99 -17.21 -57.39
CA ILE A 5 30.21 -16.76 -56.01
C ILE A 5 28.93 -16.16 -55.43
N SER A 6 28.16 -15.42 -56.24
CA SER A 6 26.86 -14.87 -55.84
C SER A 6 25.81 -15.97 -55.66
N PHE A 7 25.86 -17.03 -56.48
CA PHE A 7 25.01 -18.22 -56.32
C PHE A 7 25.40 -19.05 -55.08
N LEU A 8 26.70 -19.22 -54.80
CA LEU A 8 27.18 -19.89 -53.57
C LEU A 8 26.88 -19.08 -52.30
N TYR A 9 26.95 -17.74 -52.34
CA TYR A 9 26.52 -16.89 -51.22
C TYR A 9 25.01 -16.96 -51.00
N SER A 10 24.21 -17.05 -52.07
CA SER A 10 22.75 -17.19 -51.97
C SER A 10 22.37 -18.57 -51.41
N ILE A 11 23.10 -19.62 -51.79
CA ILE A 11 22.92 -20.98 -51.24
C ILE A 11 23.37 -21.05 -49.78
N LEU A 12 24.49 -20.43 -49.40
CA LEU A 12 24.93 -20.35 -48.01
C LEU A 12 23.97 -19.53 -47.14
N LEU A 13 23.37 -18.46 -47.67
CA LEU A 13 22.28 -17.74 -46.99
C LEU A 13 21.05 -18.65 -46.82
N LEU A 14 20.62 -19.36 -47.87
CA LEU A 14 19.51 -20.32 -47.82
C LEU A 14 19.76 -21.47 -46.81
N PHE A 15 20.99 -21.97 -46.70
CA PHE A 15 21.35 -23.00 -45.70
C PHE A 15 21.46 -22.43 -44.27
N SER A 16 21.78 -21.15 -44.09
CA SER A 16 21.68 -20.48 -42.79
C SER A 16 20.23 -20.18 -42.38
N ILE A 17 19.35 -19.88 -43.36
CA ILE A 17 17.91 -19.68 -43.14
C ILE A 17 17.23 -21.00 -42.73
N ALA A 18 17.62 -22.13 -43.32
CA ALA A 18 17.05 -23.45 -42.98
C ALA A 18 17.48 -24.00 -41.61
N ASN A 19 18.58 -23.49 -41.02
CA ASN A 19 19.06 -23.92 -39.70
C ASN A 19 18.77 -22.90 -38.57
N ALA A 20 18.41 -21.66 -38.91
CA ALA A 20 18.06 -20.62 -37.93
C ALA A 20 16.55 -20.50 -37.66
N ILE A 21 15.72 -21.11 -38.50
CA ILE A 21 14.28 -21.24 -38.27
C ILE A 21 14.00 -22.70 -37.96
N PRO A 22 13.55 -23.07 -36.74
CA PRO A 22 12.86 -24.33 -36.57
C PRO A 22 11.49 -24.19 -37.26
N ILE A 23 11.44 -24.32 -38.59
CA ILE A 23 10.24 -24.73 -39.30
C ILE A 23 10.07 -26.22 -39.01
N LYS A 24 9.80 -26.55 -37.74
CA LYS A 24 9.51 -27.92 -37.32
C LYS A 24 8.02 -28.14 -37.09
N ASP A 25 7.23 -27.07 -36.97
CA ASP A 25 5.79 -27.15 -36.72
C ASP A 25 4.93 -26.24 -37.62
N ALA A 26 5.47 -25.71 -38.73
CA ALA A 26 4.60 -25.34 -39.85
C ALA A 26 4.12 -26.65 -40.47
N VAL A 27 3.11 -27.25 -39.85
CA VAL A 27 2.41 -28.41 -40.34
C VAL A 27 1.95 -28.08 -41.75
N ASP A 28 2.54 -28.75 -42.73
CA ASP A 28 1.88 -29.07 -43.99
C ASP A 28 0.56 -29.77 -43.62
N VAL A 29 -0.50 -29.00 -43.42
CA VAL A 29 -1.85 -29.50 -43.63
C VAL A 29 -2.04 -29.47 -45.13
N GLU A 30 -1.41 -30.42 -45.83
CA GLU A 30 -1.92 -30.83 -47.12
C GLU A 30 -3.38 -31.24 -46.90
N VAL A 31 -4.30 -30.45 -47.44
CA VAL A 31 -5.68 -30.87 -47.67
C VAL A 31 -5.61 -31.93 -48.77
N ASN A 32 -5.24 -33.15 -48.40
CA ASN A 32 -5.34 -34.32 -49.25
C ASN A 32 -6.74 -34.92 -49.05
N ASP A 33 -7.67 -34.48 -49.89
CA ASP A 33 -9.00 -35.08 -50.06
C ASP A 33 -8.84 -36.55 -50.51
N GLY A 34 -8.67 -37.49 -49.58
CA GLY A 34 -8.74 -38.91 -49.93
C GLY A 34 -8.06 -39.97 -49.06
N VAL A 35 -7.44 -39.66 -47.90
CA VAL A 35 -6.76 -40.69 -47.09
C VAL A 35 -7.52 -40.98 -45.79
N LEU A 36 -7.72 -42.27 -45.50
CA LEU A 36 -8.38 -42.81 -44.31
C LEU A 36 -7.89 -42.13 -43.01
N LYS A 37 -8.82 -41.59 -42.22
CA LYS A 37 -8.54 -40.96 -40.92
C LYS A 37 -7.73 -41.91 -40.03
N PRO A 38 -6.55 -41.54 -39.52
CA PRO A 38 -5.86 -42.35 -38.52
C PRO A 38 -6.77 -42.52 -37.29
N ARG A 39 -6.81 -43.74 -36.76
CA ARG A 39 -7.56 -44.09 -35.55
C ARG A 39 -7.19 -43.10 -34.44
N ALA A 40 -8.19 -42.48 -33.79
CA ALA A 40 -7.97 -41.55 -32.69
C ALA A 40 -6.98 -42.17 -31.70
N ALA A 41 -5.86 -41.47 -31.44
CA ALA A 41 -4.93 -41.90 -30.41
C ALA A 41 -5.68 -42.00 -29.07
N PRO A 42 -5.42 -43.03 -28.25
CA PRO A 42 -6.02 -43.11 -26.93
C PRO A 42 -5.64 -41.87 -26.11
N ASP A 43 -6.63 -41.26 -25.45
CA ASP A 43 -6.41 -40.11 -24.59
C ASP A 43 -5.58 -40.51 -23.37
N ASN A 44 -4.30 -40.16 -23.41
CA ASN A 44 -3.30 -40.55 -22.42
C ASN A 44 -2.73 -39.34 -21.68
N PHE A 45 -3.33 -38.15 -21.82
CA PHE A 45 -2.85 -36.98 -21.10
C PHE A 45 -3.08 -37.18 -19.60
N TRP A 46 -2.01 -37.04 -18.81
CA TRP A 46 -1.98 -37.43 -17.39
C TRP A 46 -3.15 -36.86 -16.58
N LEU A 47 -3.58 -35.62 -16.88
CA LEU A 47 -4.64 -34.92 -16.16
C LEU A 47 -5.95 -35.72 -16.15
N THR A 48 -6.31 -36.37 -17.25
CA THR A 48 -7.55 -37.15 -17.39
C THR A 48 -7.59 -38.41 -16.53
N GLN A 49 -6.43 -38.86 -16.05
CA GLN A 49 -6.29 -40.08 -15.26
C GLN A 49 -6.12 -39.79 -13.76
N MET A 50 -6.08 -38.50 -13.38
CA MET A 50 -5.94 -38.11 -11.98
C MET A 50 -7.27 -38.15 -11.25
N THR A 51 -7.21 -38.41 -9.95
CA THR A 51 -8.36 -38.14 -9.07
C THR A 51 -8.48 -36.64 -8.85
N HIS A 52 -9.58 -36.07 -9.34
CA HIS A 52 -9.87 -34.64 -9.30
C HIS A 52 -10.39 -34.16 -7.94
N GLY A 53 -10.20 -32.88 -7.66
CA GLY A 53 -10.49 -32.26 -6.38
C GLY A 53 -11.90 -31.68 -6.26
N SER A 54 -12.10 -30.88 -5.22
CA SER A 54 -13.37 -30.24 -4.89
C SER A 54 -13.12 -28.84 -4.32
N SER A 55 -13.99 -27.88 -4.60
CA SER A 55 -13.97 -26.58 -3.94
C SER A 55 -14.74 -26.66 -2.62
N PRO A 56 -14.10 -26.51 -1.43
CA PRO A 56 -14.76 -26.73 -0.15
C PRO A 56 -15.81 -25.68 0.20
N TYR A 57 -15.81 -24.53 -0.49
CA TYR A 57 -16.77 -23.45 -0.30
C TYR A 57 -17.81 -23.37 -1.43
N ALA A 58 -17.78 -24.30 -2.38
CA ALA A 58 -18.82 -24.45 -3.40
C ALA A 58 -20.00 -25.30 -2.88
N PRO A 59 -21.15 -25.32 -3.59
CA PRO A 59 -22.22 -26.26 -3.29
C PRO A 59 -21.75 -27.72 -3.27
N ALA A 60 -22.43 -28.56 -2.48
CA ALA A 60 -22.10 -29.98 -2.38
C ALA A 60 -22.15 -30.66 -3.76
N ASN A 61 -21.20 -31.58 -4.01
CA ASN A 61 -21.04 -32.32 -5.28
C ASN A 61 -20.75 -31.43 -6.51
N TYR A 62 -20.25 -30.20 -6.32
CA TYR A 62 -19.85 -29.33 -7.42
C TYR A 62 -18.70 -29.98 -8.25
N PRO A 63 -18.89 -30.23 -9.56
CA PRO A 63 -17.84 -30.81 -10.38
C PRO A 63 -16.75 -29.76 -10.64
N ILE A 64 -15.47 -30.12 -10.53
CA ILE A 64 -14.35 -29.23 -10.93
C ILE A 64 -13.85 -29.59 -12.32
N PHE A 65 -13.53 -30.85 -12.53
CA PHE A 65 -13.11 -31.36 -13.83
C PHE A 65 -14.34 -31.77 -14.64
N ARG A 66 -14.41 -31.32 -15.91
CA ARG A 66 -15.48 -31.64 -16.85
C ARG A 66 -14.85 -32.04 -18.18
N ASN A 67 -15.02 -33.29 -18.59
CA ASN A 67 -14.73 -33.68 -19.96
C ASN A 67 -15.94 -33.36 -20.83
N VAL A 68 -15.77 -32.57 -21.89
CA VAL A 68 -16.91 -32.18 -22.76
C VAL A 68 -17.67 -33.37 -23.34
N LYS A 69 -17.03 -34.53 -23.51
CA LYS A 69 -17.69 -35.76 -23.99
C LYS A 69 -18.64 -36.38 -22.98
N ASP A 70 -18.43 -36.16 -21.69
CA ASP A 70 -19.35 -36.61 -20.63
C ASP A 70 -20.67 -35.81 -20.65
N TYR A 71 -20.66 -34.65 -21.32
CA TYR A 71 -21.82 -33.77 -21.51
C TYR A 71 -22.45 -33.91 -22.91
N GLY A 72 -22.02 -34.92 -23.68
CA GLY A 72 -22.62 -35.27 -24.97
C GLY A 72 -21.87 -34.75 -26.20
N ALA A 73 -20.71 -34.10 -26.04
CA ALA A 73 -19.91 -33.69 -27.19
C ALA A 73 -19.34 -34.93 -27.91
N VAL A 74 -19.44 -34.98 -29.23
CA VAL A 74 -18.98 -36.11 -30.04
C VAL A 74 -17.55 -35.88 -30.54
N GLY A 75 -17.25 -34.67 -31.02
CA GLY A 75 -15.94 -34.32 -31.56
C GLY A 75 -15.63 -34.99 -32.91
N ASP A 76 -16.62 -35.22 -33.75
CA ASP A 76 -16.50 -35.91 -35.05
C ASP A 76 -16.38 -34.97 -36.27
N GLY A 77 -16.55 -33.65 -36.06
CA GLY A 77 -16.57 -32.60 -37.08
C GLY A 77 -17.91 -32.47 -37.83
N VAL A 78 -18.93 -33.23 -37.43
CA VAL A 78 -20.24 -33.29 -38.07
C VAL A 78 -21.34 -32.85 -37.12
N THR A 79 -21.36 -33.44 -35.92
CA THR A 79 -22.30 -33.15 -34.85
C THR A 79 -22.02 -31.76 -34.29
N ASP A 80 -23.07 -30.96 -34.12
CA ASP A 80 -22.96 -29.65 -33.46
C ASP A 80 -22.81 -29.86 -31.95
N ASP A 81 -21.61 -29.60 -31.45
CA ASP A 81 -21.21 -29.85 -30.06
C ASP A 81 -21.39 -28.62 -29.16
N THR A 82 -21.97 -27.53 -29.68
CA THR A 82 -22.11 -26.24 -28.98
C THR A 82 -22.80 -26.39 -27.63
N ASP A 83 -23.97 -27.04 -27.61
CA ASP A 83 -24.78 -27.16 -26.40
C ASP A 83 -24.12 -28.08 -25.37
N ALA A 84 -23.45 -29.15 -25.82
CA ALA A 84 -22.73 -30.06 -24.95
C ALA A 84 -21.52 -29.39 -24.27
N ILE A 85 -20.75 -28.61 -25.02
CA ILE A 85 -19.61 -27.88 -24.47
C ILE A 85 -20.08 -26.78 -23.50
N ASN A 86 -21.13 -26.03 -23.85
CA ASN A 86 -21.70 -25.03 -22.94
C ASN A 86 -22.34 -25.67 -21.70
N ALA A 87 -22.92 -26.87 -21.81
CA ALA A 87 -23.39 -27.64 -20.66
C ALA A 87 -22.23 -28.02 -19.73
N ALA A 88 -21.10 -28.49 -20.28
CA ALA A 88 -19.90 -28.73 -19.49
C ALA A 88 -19.40 -27.43 -18.81
N ALA A 89 -19.32 -26.33 -19.56
CA ALA A 89 -18.81 -25.06 -19.08
C ALA A 89 -19.67 -24.40 -18.00
N SER A 90 -20.98 -24.68 -17.94
CA SER A 90 -21.95 -24.09 -16.99
C SER A 90 -22.36 -25.04 -15.85
N ALA A 91 -22.00 -26.32 -15.92
CA ALA A 91 -22.40 -27.33 -14.95
C ALA A 91 -22.02 -26.95 -13.50
N GLY A 92 -22.96 -27.15 -12.58
CA GLY A 92 -22.77 -26.88 -11.14
C GLY A 92 -23.27 -25.52 -10.68
N GLY A 93 -24.01 -24.77 -11.51
CA GLY A 93 -24.56 -23.46 -11.12
C GLY A 93 -23.46 -22.41 -10.98
N ARG A 94 -22.70 -22.21 -12.06
CA ARG A 94 -21.48 -21.39 -12.06
C ARG A 94 -21.78 -19.89 -12.07
N CYS A 95 -20.72 -19.10 -11.87
CA CYS A 95 -20.79 -17.66 -11.93
C CYS A 95 -20.95 -17.17 -13.37
N ALA A 96 -22.18 -16.82 -13.76
CA ALA A 96 -22.55 -16.16 -15.02
C ALA A 96 -23.77 -15.27 -14.80
N GLY A 97 -24.07 -14.37 -15.75
CA GLY A 97 -25.11 -13.35 -15.58
C GLY A 97 -24.74 -12.40 -14.45
N ASP A 98 -25.70 -12.11 -13.56
CA ASP A 98 -25.57 -11.15 -12.46
C ASP A 98 -24.81 -11.74 -11.24
N CYS A 99 -23.73 -12.48 -11.47
CA CYS A 99 -22.90 -13.05 -10.41
C CYS A 99 -21.77 -12.11 -9.96
N GLY A 100 -21.27 -11.25 -10.86
CA GLY A 100 -20.15 -10.34 -10.59
C GLY A 100 -18.78 -11.03 -10.68
N SER A 101 -18.43 -11.88 -9.71
CA SER A 101 -17.18 -12.64 -9.67
C SER A 101 -17.31 -13.83 -8.71
N SER A 102 -16.33 -14.76 -8.73
CA SER A 102 -16.30 -15.86 -7.77
C SER A 102 -14.91 -16.46 -7.60
N SER A 103 -14.54 -16.78 -6.36
CA SER A 103 -13.37 -17.58 -6.01
C SER A 103 -13.69 -19.06 -5.73
N VAL A 104 -14.97 -19.42 -5.60
CA VAL A 104 -15.40 -20.75 -5.16
C VAL A 104 -15.89 -21.64 -6.31
N LEU A 105 -16.34 -21.06 -7.42
CA LEU A 105 -16.97 -21.76 -8.56
C LEU A 105 -16.00 -22.03 -9.72
N GLY A 106 -14.82 -22.58 -9.39
CA GLY A 106 -13.76 -22.91 -10.35
C GLY A 106 -14.13 -24.02 -11.33
N ALA A 107 -13.50 -24.04 -12.51
CA ALA A 107 -13.72 -25.12 -13.47
C ALA A 107 -12.51 -25.43 -14.34
N VAL A 108 -12.28 -26.72 -14.56
CA VAL A 108 -11.42 -27.24 -15.63
C VAL A 108 -12.33 -27.93 -16.65
N VAL A 109 -12.48 -27.32 -17.82
CA VAL A 109 -13.20 -27.91 -18.96
C VAL A 109 -12.17 -28.48 -19.93
N TYR A 110 -12.17 -29.80 -20.02
CA TYR A 110 -11.23 -30.56 -20.81
C TYR A 110 -11.82 -30.97 -22.15
N PHE A 111 -11.05 -30.76 -23.22
CA PHE A 111 -11.40 -31.11 -24.59
C PHE A 111 -10.50 -32.26 -25.07
N PRO A 112 -11.00 -33.50 -25.11
CA PRO A 112 -10.27 -34.61 -25.73
C PRO A 112 -10.02 -34.34 -27.21
N SER A 113 -9.07 -35.05 -27.81
CA SER A 113 -8.82 -34.97 -29.25
C SER A 113 -10.09 -35.23 -30.06
N GLY A 114 -10.29 -34.41 -31.09
CA GLY A 114 -11.48 -34.42 -31.93
C GLY A 114 -11.67 -33.09 -32.64
N THR A 115 -12.68 -33.04 -33.51
CA THR A 115 -13.14 -31.82 -34.17
C THR A 115 -14.55 -31.51 -33.68
N TYR A 116 -14.71 -30.42 -32.94
CA TYR A 116 -15.96 -30.01 -32.34
C TYR A 116 -16.58 -28.92 -33.20
N LYS A 117 -17.74 -29.18 -33.79
CA LYS A 117 -18.43 -28.20 -34.63
C LYS A 117 -19.28 -27.28 -33.77
N ILE A 118 -19.15 -25.98 -33.96
CA ILE A 118 -19.71 -24.95 -33.08
C ILE A 118 -20.54 -23.95 -33.89
N SER A 119 -21.78 -23.70 -33.49
CA SER A 119 -22.71 -22.77 -34.17
C SER A 119 -23.01 -21.49 -33.39
N LYS A 120 -22.67 -21.42 -32.11
CA LYS A 120 -22.79 -20.22 -31.25
C LYS A 120 -21.63 -20.15 -30.26
N PRO A 121 -21.41 -19.02 -29.55
CA PRO A 121 -20.26 -18.88 -28.69
C PRO A 121 -20.22 -19.95 -27.60
N ILE A 122 -19.01 -20.42 -27.31
CA ILE A 122 -18.73 -21.17 -26.10
C ILE A 122 -18.40 -20.17 -24.99
N PHE A 123 -19.25 -20.11 -23.97
CA PHE A 123 -19.11 -19.14 -22.89
C PHE A 123 -18.12 -19.65 -21.85
N GLN A 124 -16.97 -19.00 -21.78
CA GLN A 124 -16.05 -19.20 -20.68
C GLN A 124 -16.58 -18.39 -19.48
N HIS A 125 -17.18 -19.06 -18.50
CA HIS A 125 -17.66 -18.38 -17.29
C HIS A 125 -16.47 -17.95 -16.40
N TYR A 126 -16.72 -17.16 -15.36
CA TYR A 126 -15.68 -16.71 -14.42
C TYR A 126 -14.89 -17.89 -13.82
N TYR A 127 -13.60 -17.72 -13.47
CA TYR A 127 -12.79 -18.77 -12.81
C TYR A 127 -12.69 -20.10 -13.60
N THR A 128 -12.38 -20.05 -14.91
CA THR A 128 -12.40 -21.22 -15.80
C THR A 128 -11.09 -21.45 -16.56
N GLN A 129 -10.69 -22.71 -16.63
CA GLN A 129 -9.62 -23.21 -17.50
C GLN A 129 -10.21 -24.07 -18.62
N PHE A 130 -9.98 -23.70 -19.87
CA PHE A 130 -10.23 -24.54 -21.05
C PHE A 130 -8.92 -25.21 -21.46
N ILE A 131 -8.89 -26.54 -21.43
CA ILE A 131 -7.67 -27.33 -21.66
C ILE A 131 -7.95 -28.37 -22.75
N GLY A 132 -7.37 -28.18 -23.92
CA GLY A 132 -7.32 -29.23 -24.95
C GLY A 132 -6.26 -30.28 -24.66
N ASN A 133 -6.44 -31.47 -25.24
CA ASN A 133 -5.41 -32.50 -25.24
C ASN A 133 -4.14 -31.99 -25.95
N PRO A 134 -3.00 -31.85 -25.25
CA PRO A 134 -1.77 -31.35 -25.86
C PRO A 134 -1.10 -32.34 -26.83
N ASN A 135 -1.32 -33.65 -26.67
CA ASN A 135 -0.74 -34.69 -27.52
C ASN A 135 -1.42 -34.79 -28.90
N SER A 136 -2.65 -34.29 -29.01
CA SER A 136 -3.37 -34.10 -30.27
C SER A 136 -4.44 -33.04 -30.06
N ARG A 137 -4.07 -31.79 -30.39
CA ARG A 137 -4.88 -30.60 -30.11
C ARG A 137 -6.26 -30.71 -30.75
N PRO A 138 -7.36 -30.58 -29.97
CA PRO A 138 -8.70 -30.55 -30.53
C PRO A 138 -8.94 -29.29 -31.36
N THR A 139 -9.78 -29.43 -32.38
CA THR A 139 -10.20 -28.32 -33.25
C THR A 139 -11.62 -27.92 -32.91
N LEU A 140 -11.85 -26.65 -32.57
CA LEU A 140 -13.18 -26.05 -32.54
C LEU A 140 -13.39 -25.39 -33.90
N VAL A 141 -14.36 -25.88 -34.66
CA VAL A 141 -14.65 -25.41 -36.02
C VAL A 141 -15.99 -24.70 -36.07
N ALA A 142 -15.99 -23.45 -36.51
CA ALA A 142 -17.22 -22.68 -36.66
C ALA A 142 -18.09 -23.22 -37.81
N THR A 143 -19.41 -23.16 -37.65
CA THR A 143 -20.34 -23.44 -38.76
C THR A 143 -20.44 -22.28 -39.75
N ALA A 144 -20.90 -22.58 -40.97
CA ALA A 144 -21.12 -21.55 -42.00
C ALA A 144 -22.25 -20.56 -41.68
N ASN A 145 -23.11 -20.90 -40.73
CA ASN A 145 -24.21 -20.08 -40.24
C ASN A 145 -24.02 -19.71 -38.76
N PHE A 146 -22.77 -19.65 -38.28
CA PHE A 146 -22.43 -19.28 -36.91
C PHE A 146 -23.07 -17.94 -36.52
N LYS A 147 -23.49 -17.84 -35.26
CA LYS A 147 -24.07 -16.63 -34.65
C LYS A 147 -23.33 -16.26 -33.37
N GLY A 148 -23.30 -14.98 -33.03
CA GLY A 148 -22.67 -14.45 -31.81
C GLY A 148 -21.34 -13.73 -32.08
N ILE A 149 -20.74 -13.18 -31.02
CA ILE A 149 -19.57 -12.29 -31.10
C ILE A 149 -18.28 -13.01 -31.53
N ALA A 150 -18.04 -14.21 -31.00
CA ALA A 150 -16.85 -15.01 -31.28
C ALA A 150 -17.07 -16.50 -30.98
N LEU A 151 -16.22 -17.38 -31.50
CA LEU A 151 -16.27 -18.83 -31.25
C LEU A 151 -16.17 -19.16 -29.75
N ILE A 152 -15.29 -18.47 -29.02
CA ILE A 152 -15.21 -18.49 -27.55
C ILE A 152 -15.38 -17.06 -27.04
N ASP A 153 -16.17 -16.91 -25.97
CA ASP A 153 -16.50 -15.62 -25.35
C ASP A 153 -16.16 -15.63 -23.85
N SER A 154 -15.26 -14.75 -23.43
CA SER A 154 -14.85 -14.59 -22.02
C SER A 154 -15.68 -13.56 -21.23
N ASP A 155 -16.50 -12.74 -21.90
CA ASP A 155 -17.34 -11.74 -21.25
C ASP A 155 -18.55 -11.39 -22.14
N PHE A 156 -19.69 -11.99 -21.81
CA PHE A 156 -20.87 -11.93 -22.66
C PHE A 156 -21.57 -10.58 -22.55
N TYR A 157 -21.79 -9.92 -23.69
CA TYR A 157 -22.68 -8.76 -23.78
C TYR A 157 -24.14 -9.19 -23.67
N ILE A 158 -24.86 -8.56 -22.73
CA ILE A 158 -26.27 -8.84 -22.48
C ILE A 158 -27.11 -8.23 -23.61
N PRO A 159 -27.88 -9.04 -24.38
CA PRO A 159 -28.74 -8.51 -25.44
C PRO A 159 -29.75 -7.49 -24.89
N GLY A 160 -29.80 -6.31 -25.50
CA GLY A 160 -30.65 -5.21 -25.04
C GLY A 160 -30.21 -4.53 -23.74
N GLY A 161 -29.01 -4.84 -23.23
CA GLY A 161 -28.45 -4.29 -22.00
C GLY A 161 -27.65 -2.99 -22.17
N ASP A 162 -27.77 -2.28 -23.29
CA ASP A 162 -27.04 -1.03 -23.59
C ASP A 162 -25.52 -1.11 -23.36
N GLY A 163 -24.91 -2.26 -23.70
CA GLY A 163 -23.49 -2.52 -23.51
C GLY A 163 -23.11 -3.17 -22.17
N ALA A 164 -24.10 -3.47 -21.32
CA ALA A 164 -23.87 -4.26 -20.11
C ALA A 164 -23.32 -5.65 -20.44
N GLN A 165 -22.45 -6.13 -19.56
CA GLN A 165 -21.70 -7.38 -19.71
C GLN A 165 -21.89 -8.23 -18.46
N TRP A 166 -21.51 -9.52 -18.52
CA TRP A 166 -21.57 -10.38 -17.34
C TRP A 166 -20.57 -9.96 -16.26
N TYR A 167 -19.39 -9.47 -16.65
CA TYR A 167 -18.35 -9.12 -15.71
C TYR A 167 -17.88 -7.68 -15.92
N ILE A 168 -17.37 -7.08 -14.85
CA ILE A 168 -16.59 -5.85 -14.97
C ILE A 168 -15.24 -6.28 -15.58
N ASN A 169 -14.88 -5.73 -16.73
CA ASN A 169 -13.68 -6.15 -17.46
C ASN A 169 -12.39 -6.03 -16.64
N GLN A 170 -12.27 -5.03 -15.75
CA GLN A 170 -11.14 -4.87 -14.83
C GLN A 170 -11.13 -5.90 -13.69
N SER A 171 -12.26 -6.58 -13.43
CA SER A 171 -12.39 -7.64 -12.43
C SER A 171 -12.53 -9.03 -13.04
N ASN A 172 -12.36 -9.19 -14.36
CA ASN A 172 -12.55 -10.45 -15.06
C ASN A 172 -11.29 -11.36 -14.97
N PHE A 173 -10.98 -11.81 -13.76
CA PHE A 173 -9.76 -12.53 -13.39
C PHE A 173 -9.79 -14.04 -13.69
N PHE A 174 -8.63 -14.69 -13.56
CA PHE A 174 -8.48 -16.15 -13.41
C PHE A 174 -9.10 -16.98 -14.54
N ARG A 175 -8.54 -16.83 -15.74
CA ARG A 175 -8.98 -17.52 -16.97
C ARG A 175 -7.80 -18.13 -17.68
N GLN A 176 -7.96 -19.34 -18.17
CA GLN A 176 -6.96 -19.96 -19.05
C GLN A 176 -7.62 -20.59 -20.26
N ILE A 177 -6.99 -20.44 -21.42
CA ILE A 177 -7.28 -21.27 -22.59
C ILE A 177 -5.96 -21.83 -23.11
N ARG A 178 -5.87 -23.16 -23.23
CA ARG A 178 -4.68 -23.81 -23.77
C ARG A 178 -4.95 -25.01 -24.65
N ASN A 179 -4.04 -25.24 -25.61
CA ASN A 179 -3.99 -26.41 -26.49
C ASN A 179 -5.19 -26.56 -27.43
N LEU A 180 -5.65 -25.49 -28.06
CA LEU A 180 -6.78 -25.54 -28.99
C LEU A 180 -6.36 -25.13 -30.40
N ILE A 181 -7.08 -25.66 -31.40
CA ILE A 181 -7.11 -25.11 -32.75
C ILE A 181 -8.48 -24.45 -32.93
N LEU A 182 -8.51 -23.18 -33.30
CA LEU A 182 -9.74 -22.42 -33.54
C LEU A 182 -9.82 -22.14 -35.05
N ASP A 183 -10.74 -22.82 -35.74
CA ASP A 183 -10.95 -22.68 -37.19
C ASP A 183 -12.26 -21.95 -37.46
N ILE A 184 -12.15 -20.72 -37.96
CA ILE A 184 -13.29 -19.85 -38.28
C ILE A 184 -13.46 -19.61 -39.78
N ARG A 185 -12.73 -20.33 -40.64
CA ARG A 185 -12.77 -20.13 -42.11
C ARG A 185 -14.18 -20.21 -42.68
N ALA A 186 -15.03 -21.06 -42.11
CA ALA A 186 -16.39 -21.23 -42.58
C ALA A 186 -17.34 -20.08 -42.18
N MET A 187 -17.01 -19.26 -41.17
CA MET A 187 -17.90 -18.19 -40.72
C MET A 187 -18.26 -17.23 -41.86
N PRO A 188 -19.51 -16.73 -41.92
CA PRO A 188 -19.93 -15.80 -42.95
C PRO A 188 -19.14 -14.48 -42.84
N PRO A 189 -18.94 -13.69 -43.92
CA PRO A 189 -18.18 -12.44 -43.88
C PRO A 189 -18.69 -11.40 -42.87
N THR A 190 -19.94 -11.52 -42.44
CA THR A 190 -20.56 -10.72 -41.38
C THR A 190 -21.52 -11.62 -40.62
N ILE A 191 -21.38 -11.69 -39.30
CA ILE A 191 -22.28 -12.45 -38.43
C ILE A 191 -23.45 -11.55 -38.02
N ARG A 192 -24.68 -12.02 -38.24
CA ARG A 192 -25.89 -11.35 -37.75
C ARG A 192 -26.54 -12.17 -36.66
N ASP A 193 -26.75 -11.56 -35.51
CA ASP A 193 -27.47 -12.16 -34.39
C ASP A 193 -28.43 -11.14 -33.79
N GLY A 194 -29.72 -11.29 -34.08
CA GLY A 194 -30.73 -10.24 -33.81
C GLY A 194 -30.39 -8.94 -34.55
N ASP A 195 -30.39 -7.83 -33.81
CA ASP A 195 -30.02 -6.49 -34.30
C ASP A 195 -28.49 -6.25 -34.26
N SER A 196 -27.72 -7.17 -33.68
CA SER A 196 -26.26 -7.07 -33.59
C SER A 196 -25.57 -7.57 -34.86
N SER A 197 -24.51 -6.88 -35.25
CA SER A 197 -23.66 -7.22 -36.39
C SER A 197 -22.22 -7.33 -35.93
N TRP A 198 -21.64 -8.53 -36.01
CA TRP A 198 -20.29 -8.83 -35.53
C TRP A 198 -19.35 -9.20 -36.68
N PRO A 199 -18.07 -8.79 -36.62
CA PRO A 199 -17.04 -9.38 -37.47
C PRO A 199 -16.79 -10.84 -37.05
N PRO A 200 -16.50 -11.76 -37.99
CA PRO A 200 -16.15 -13.13 -37.67
C PRO A 200 -14.92 -13.20 -36.79
N THR A 201 -15.06 -13.77 -35.59
CA THR A 201 -14.02 -13.74 -34.57
C THR A 201 -13.83 -15.11 -33.93
N ALA A 202 -12.60 -15.53 -33.71
CA ALA A 202 -12.32 -16.81 -33.05
C ALA A 202 -12.38 -16.67 -31.52
N LEU A 203 -11.80 -15.62 -30.95
CA LEU A 203 -11.79 -15.43 -29.51
C LEU A 203 -12.12 -13.98 -29.12
N HIS A 204 -13.16 -13.79 -28.33
CA HIS A 204 -13.38 -12.56 -27.56
C HIS A 204 -12.67 -12.72 -26.21
N TRP A 205 -11.58 -11.97 -25.99
CA TRP A 205 -10.67 -12.08 -24.84
C TRP A 205 -10.62 -10.81 -24.02
N GLN A 206 -11.75 -10.39 -23.48
CA GLN A 206 -11.88 -9.24 -22.60
C GLN A 206 -11.68 -9.67 -21.14
N VAL A 207 -10.48 -9.46 -20.61
CA VAL A 207 -10.03 -10.05 -19.32
C VAL A 207 -9.13 -9.12 -18.51
N ALA A 208 -8.86 -9.49 -17.25
CA ALA A 208 -7.94 -8.80 -16.34
C ALA A 208 -6.72 -9.68 -15.93
N GLN A 209 -6.11 -9.43 -14.77
CA GLN A 209 -4.94 -10.16 -14.25
C GLN A 209 -5.23 -11.65 -13.99
N ALA A 210 -4.16 -12.43 -13.80
CA ALA A 210 -4.19 -13.88 -13.62
C ALA A 210 -4.90 -14.63 -14.77
N THR A 211 -4.76 -14.13 -15.99
CA THR A 211 -5.31 -14.75 -17.19
C THR A 211 -4.21 -15.09 -18.18
N SER A 212 -4.36 -16.24 -18.88
CA SER A 212 -3.39 -16.68 -19.88
C SER A 212 -4.00 -17.38 -21.08
N LEU A 213 -3.38 -17.15 -22.23
CA LEU A 213 -3.53 -17.94 -23.45
C LEU A 213 -2.23 -18.67 -23.73
N GLN A 214 -2.30 -19.96 -24.07
CA GLN A 214 -1.11 -20.78 -24.35
C GLN A 214 -1.36 -21.82 -25.45
N ASN A 215 -0.44 -21.95 -26.40
CA ASN A 215 -0.45 -23.04 -27.39
C ASN A 215 -1.76 -23.14 -28.20
N ILE A 216 -2.24 -22.00 -28.72
CA ILE A 216 -3.46 -21.93 -29.54
C ILE A 216 -3.08 -21.64 -31.00
N HIS A 217 -3.74 -22.34 -31.93
CA HIS A 217 -3.60 -22.10 -33.36
C HIS A 217 -4.90 -21.54 -33.93
N PHE A 218 -4.83 -20.39 -34.59
CA PHE A 218 -5.96 -19.70 -35.21
C PHE A 218 -5.90 -19.88 -36.72
N ILE A 219 -6.97 -20.43 -37.31
CA ILE A 219 -7.09 -20.65 -38.75
C ILE A 219 -8.22 -19.76 -39.29
N MET A 220 -7.86 -18.85 -40.19
CA MET A 220 -8.76 -17.88 -40.81
C MET A 220 -8.63 -17.90 -42.33
N SER A 221 -9.62 -17.32 -43.02
CA SER A 221 -9.62 -17.21 -44.48
C SER A 221 -8.52 -16.24 -44.96
N THR A 222 -7.92 -16.56 -46.10
CA THR A 222 -7.00 -15.69 -46.84
C THR A 222 -7.67 -15.10 -48.09
N ASP A 223 -8.97 -15.32 -48.27
CA ASP A 223 -9.69 -14.84 -49.45
C ASP A 223 -9.70 -13.31 -49.49
N PRO A 224 -9.60 -12.70 -50.69
CA PRO A 224 -9.70 -11.25 -50.83
C PRO A 224 -11.00 -10.71 -50.21
N GLY A 225 -10.89 -9.70 -49.35
CA GLY A 225 -12.04 -9.08 -48.69
C GLY A 225 -12.60 -9.85 -47.49
N ASN A 226 -11.90 -10.87 -46.99
CA ASN A 226 -12.23 -11.48 -45.70
C ASN A 226 -12.15 -10.43 -44.57
N ASN A 227 -12.97 -10.60 -43.52
CA ASN A 227 -13.02 -9.70 -42.36
C ASN A 227 -12.83 -10.47 -41.04
N GLN A 228 -12.11 -11.59 -41.10
CA GLN A 228 -11.98 -12.50 -39.97
C GLN A 228 -10.90 -12.03 -38.99
N THR A 229 -11.15 -12.21 -37.69
CA THR A 229 -10.27 -11.80 -36.59
C THR A 229 -9.93 -12.98 -35.70
N GLY A 230 -8.65 -13.17 -35.36
CA GLY A 230 -8.22 -14.21 -34.43
C GLY A 230 -8.68 -13.89 -33.02
N ILE A 231 -8.08 -12.85 -32.42
CA ILE A 231 -8.46 -12.34 -31.09
C ILE A 231 -9.06 -10.95 -31.21
N PHE A 232 -10.24 -10.76 -30.63
CA PHE A 232 -10.83 -9.46 -30.37
C PHE A 232 -10.79 -9.17 -28.86
N MET A 233 -10.25 -8.01 -28.49
CA MET A 233 -10.15 -7.53 -27.11
C MET A 233 -10.31 -6.02 -27.15
N GLU A 234 -11.44 -5.50 -26.69
CA GLU A 234 -11.77 -4.08 -26.78
C GLU A 234 -11.30 -3.26 -25.57
N ASN A 235 -11.12 -3.91 -24.42
CA ASN A 235 -10.64 -3.34 -23.16
C ASN A 235 -10.24 -4.47 -22.18
N GLY A 236 -9.81 -4.10 -20.98
CA GLY A 236 -9.39 -5.00 -19.91
C GLY A 236 -8.19 -4.47 -19.14
N SER A 237 -7.77 -5.18 -18.09
CA SER A 237 -6.56 -4.90 -17.30
C SER A 237 -5.67 -6.14 -17.21
N GLY A 238 -5.25 -6.63 -18.37
CA GLY A 238 -4.48 -7.87 -18.46
C GLY A 238 -3.06 -7.76 -17.90
N GLY A 239 -2.29 -8.84 -17.86
CA GLY A 239 -2.56 -10.20 -18.33
C GLY A 239 -1.43 -10.71 -19.21
N PHE A 240 -1.43 -12.01 -19.50
CA PHE A 240 -0.36 -12.68 -20.22
C PHE A 240 -0.88 -13.44 -21.46
N ILE A 241 -0.15 -13.35 -22.58
CA ILE A 241 -0.46 -14.08 -23.82
C ILE A 241 0.83 -14.74 -24.32
N GLY A 242 0.83 -16.05 -24.52
CA GLY A 242 2.01 -16.82 -24.89
C GLY A 242 1.76 -17.90 -25.95
N ASP A 243 2.76 -18.19 -26.77
CA ASP A 243 2.85 -19.40 -27.59
C ASP A 243 1.68 -19.56 -28.59
N LEU A 244 1.37 -18.51 -29.34
CA LEU A 244 0.22 -18.50 -30.26
C LEU A 244 0.65 -18.45 -31.73
N THR A 245 -0.17 -19.04 -32.59
CA THR A 245 0.05 -19.06 -34.04
C THR A 245 -1.21 -18.64 -34.79
N PHE A 246 -1.08 -17.73 -35.76
CA PHE A 246 -2.17 -17.15 -36.53
C PHE A 246 -1.93 -17.33 -38.02
N TYR A 247 -2.90 -17.89 -38.73
CA TYR A 247 -2.87 -18.05 -40.18
C TYR A 247 -4.07 -17.38 -40.84
N GLY A 248 -3.80 -16.46 -41.77
CA GLY A 248 -4.83 -15.73 -42.52
C GLY A 248 -5.52 -14.62 -41.72
N GLY A 249 -6.69 -14.20 -42.19
CA GLY A 249 -7.53 -13.21 -41.53
C GLY A 249 -7.23 -11.75 -41.88
N GLN A 250 -8.20 -10.88 -41.63
CA GLN A 250 -8.05 -9.44 -41.70
C GLN A 250 -7.16 -8.95 -40.55
N PHE A 251 -7.39 -9.48 -39.35
CA PHE A 251 -6.60 -9.22 -38.16
C PHE A 251 -6.19 -10.53 -37.49
N GLY A 252 -4.89 -10.72 -37.25
CA GLY A 252 -4.46 -11.76 -36.31
C GLY A 252 -5.00 -11.46 -34.91
N MET A 253 -4.68 -10.27 -34.42
CA MET A 253 -5.24 -9.70 -33.19
C MET A 253 -5.75 -8.28 -33.44
N ARG A 254 -6.92 -7.98 -32.89
CA ARG A 254 -7.49 -6.63 -32.79
C ARG A 254 -7.74 -6.34 -31.32
N CYS A 255 -6.82 -5.63 -30.68
CA CYS A 255 -6.73 -5.62 -29.22
C CYS A 255 -6.53 -4.22 -28.62
N GLY A 256 -7.11 -3.99 -27.45
CA GLY A 256 -6.86 -2.85 -26.59
C GLY A 256 -7.17 -3.18 -25.14
N ALA A 257 -6.32 -2.71 -24.24
CA ALA A 257 -6.41 -2.94 -22.80
C ALA A 257 -5.43 -1.98 -22.11
N GLN A 258 -5.59 -1.76 -20.81
CA GLN A 258 -4.68 -0.92 -20.03
C GLN A 258 -3.21 -1.33 -20.25
N GLN A 259 -2.92 -2.62 -20.06
CA GLN A 259 -1.61 -3.21 -20.29
C GLN A 259 -1.70 -4.71 -20.61
N PHE A 260 -0.68 -5.27 -21.28
CA PHE A 260 -0.48 -6.71 -21.46
C PHE A 260 0.97 -7.07 -21.77
N THR A 261 1.38 -8.26 -21.36
CA THR A 261 2.59 -8.92 -21.88
C THR A 261 2.20 -10.00 -22.88
N ALA A 262 2.73 -9.89 -24.09
CA ALA A 262 2.53 -10.85 -25.16
C ALA A 262 3.88 -11.37 -25.65
N ARG A 263 4.08 -12.69 -25.65
CA ARG A 263 5.32 -13.30 -26.13
C ARG A 263 5.15 -14.54 -26.99
N ASP A 264 6.13 -14.77 -27.86
CA ASP A 264 6.20 -15.94 -28.74
C ASP A 264 4.93 -16.13 -29.58
N LEU A 265 4.58 -15.08 -30.34
CA LEU A 265 3.41 -15.08 -31.23
C LEU A 265 3.86 -15.07 -32.68
N HIS A 266 3.25 -15.92 -33.50
CA HIS A 266 3.61 -16.13 -34.90
C HIS A 266 2.42 -15.79 -35.80
N PHE A 267 2.60 -14.83 -36.70
CA PHE A 267 1.56 -14.36 -37.62
C PHE A 267 1.99 -14.63 -39.05
N THR A 268 1.15 -15.34 -39.80
CA THR A 268 1.39 -15.66 -41.21
C THR A 268 0.19 -15.29 -42.07
N SER A 269 0.46 -14.52 -43.13
CA SER A 269 -0.55 -14.20 -44.16
C SER A 269 -1.80 -13.47 -43.64
N CYS A 270 -1.69 -12.76 -42.51
CA CYS A 270 -2.72 -11.81 -42.08
C CYS A 270 -2.65 -10.55 -42.95
N ILE A 271 -3.76 -9.85 -43.16
CA ILE A 271 -3.70 -8.49 -43.73
C ILE A 271 -2.95 -7.58 -42.76
N THR A 272 -3.45 -7.45 -41.53
CA THR A 272 -2.74 -6.82 -40.43
C THR A 272 -2.52 -7.87 -39.33
N ALA A 273 -1.28 -8.10 -38.91
CA ALA A 273 -1.03 -9.09 -37.85
C ALA A 273 -1.61 -8.63 -36.50
N ILE A 274 -1.31 -7.38 -36.09
CA ILE A 274 -1.81 -6.79 -34.86
C ILE A 274 -2.38 -5.40 -35.17
N GLN A 275 -3.66 -5.19 -34.89
CA GLN A 275 -4.25 -3.85 -34.80
C GLN A 275 -4.48 -3.51 -33.34
N MET A 276 -3.76 -2.49 -32.86
CA MET A 276 -4.01 -1.91 -31.55
C MET A 276 -5.19 -0.93 -31.62
N ILE A 277 -6.16 -1.12 -30.74
CA ILE A 277 -7.28 -0.20 -30.54
C ILE A 277 -6.82 0.93 -29.62
N TRP A 278 -6.33 0.58 -28.42
CA TRP A 278 -5.79 1.50 -27.41
C TRP A 278 -4.92 0.74 -26.39
N ASP A 279 -4.02 1.45 -25.72
CA ASP A 279 -3.38 0.96 -24.51
C ASP A 279 -2.90 2.10 -23.62
N TRP A 280 -2.36 1.75 -22.44
CA TRP A 280 -1.41 2.59 -21.72
C TRP A 280 0.03 2.11 -21.97
N THR A 281 0.27 0.80 -21.84
CA THR A 281 1.57 0.18 -22.19
C THR A 281 1.48 -1.31 -22.50
N TRP A 282 2.05 -1.76 -23.62
CA TRP A 282 2.16 -3.18 -23.98
C TRP A 282 3.60 -3.60 -24.29
N THR A 283 3.94 -4.83 -23.89
CA THR A 283 5.24 -5.45 -24.18
C THR A 283 5.06 -6.65 -25.09
N TRP A 284 5.69 -6.58 -26.26
CA TRP A 284 5.68 -7.55 -27.34
C TRP A 284 7.05 -8.20 -27.46
N LYS A 285 7.18 -9.47 -27.10
CA LYS A 285 8.45 -10.18 -27.06
C LYS A 285 8.47 -11.37 -28.01
N ASN A 286 9.54 -11.53 -28.77
CA ASN A 286 9.70 -12.68 -29.67
C ASN A 286 8.49 -12.85 -30.61
N ILE A 287 8.04 -11.76 -31.21
CA ILE A 287 6.94 -11.78 -32.17
C ILE A 287 7.51 -12.05 -33.56
N PHE A 288 6.96 -13.02 -34.28
CA PHE A 288 7.34 -13.37 -35.64
C PHE A 288 6.21 -13.03 -36.59
N ILE A 289 6.44 -12.13 -37.54
CA ILE A 289 5.44 -11.70 -38.52
C ILE A 289 5.98 -11.96 -39.92
N TYR A 290 5.29 -12.84 -40.64
CA TYR A 290 5.70 -13.30 -41.95
C TYR A 290 4.61 -13.11 -43.00
N SER A 291 4.96 -12.45 -44.11
CA SER A 291 4.08 -12.30 -45.27
C SER A 291 2.72 -11.64 -44.95
N CYS A 292 2.72 -10.67 -44.02
CA CYS A 292 1.57 -9.82 -43.72
C CYS A 292 1.69 -8.47 -44.45
N TRP A 293 0.59 -7.75 -44.68
CA TRP A 293 0.67 -6.40 -45.28
C TRP A 293 1.16 -5.34 -44.27
N VAL A 294 0.60 -5.38 -43.06
CA VAL A 294 1.02 -4.54 -41.93
C VAL A 294 1.35 -5.46 -40.75
N GLY A 295 2.46 -5.19 -40.08
CA GLY A 295 2.83 -5.90 -38.85
C GLY A 295 1.98 -5.44 -37.67
N ILE A 296 2.34 -4.29 -37.09
CA ILE A 296 1.62 -3.68 -35.96
C ILE A 296 1.04 -2.33 -36.40
N ASP A 297 -0.28 -2.21 -36.38
CA ASP A 297 -1.00 -0.97 -36.62
C ASP A 297 -1.34 -0.30 -35.28
N VAL A 298 -0.65 0.81 -34.99
CA VAL A 298 -0.91 1.70 -33.86
C VAL A 298 -1.46 3.07 -34.32
N THR A 299 -2.29 3.06 -35.35
CA THR A 299 -3.00 4.27 -35.81
C THR A 299 -4.30 4.53 -35.09
N GLY A 300 -4.73 3.63 -34.20
CA GLY A 300 -5.95 3.77 -33.41
C GLY A 300 -5.98 5.02 -32.52
N ASP A 301 -7.15 5.66 -32.48
CA ASP A 301 -7.47 6.83 -31.64
C ASP A 301 -8.28 6.45 -30.39
N GLY A 302 -8.46 5.14 -30.17
CA GLY A 302 -8.47 4.45 -28.88
C GLY A 302 -9.54 4.67 -27.82
N SER A 303 -10.40 5.68 -27.89
CA SER A 303 -11.60 5.73 -27.03
C SER A 303 -12.59 6.78 -27.54
N ALA A 304 -13.80 6.82 -26.98
CA ALA A 304 -14.79 7.87 -27.27
C ALA A 304 -14.25 9.30 -27.04
N ASN A 305 -13.13 9.44 -26.30
CA ASN A 305 -12.47 10.71 -25.97
C ASN A 305 -11.20 10.99 -26.80
N GLY A 306 -10.87 10.15 -27.78
CA GLY A 306 -9.70 10.35 -28.66
C GLY A 306 -8.34 10.04 -28.03
N GLN A 307 -8.30 9.14 -27.04
CA GLN A 307 -7.05 8.71 -26.40
C GLN A 307 -6.14 7.96 -27.39
N PRO A 308 -4.91 8.41 -27.63
CA PRO A 308 -3.98 7.65 -28.46
C PRO A 308 -3.54 6.37 -27.73
N ILE A 309 -3.11 5.37 -28.50
CA ILE A 309 -2.33 4.24 -27.98
C ILE A 309 -1.08 4.82 -27.28
N GLY A 310 -0.92 4.51 -26.00
CA GLY A 310 0.08 5.11 -25.12
C GLY A 310 1.50 4.67 -25.49
N SER A 311 1.82 3.39 -25.34
CA SER A 311 3.16 2.89 -25.61
C SER A 311 3.24 1.42 -25.96
N ILE A 312 4.04 1.09 -26.98
CA ILE A 312 4.40 -0.29 -27.32
C ILE A 312 5.91 -0.50 -27.23
N THR A 313 6.31 -1.65 -26.71
CA THR A 313 7.70 -2.10 -26.71
C THR A 313 7.82 -3.41 -27.48
N VAL A 314 8.64 -3.45 -28.52
CA VAL A 314 8.90 -4.61 -29.37
C VAL A 314 10.31 -5.12 -29.12
N LEU A 315 10.44 -6.30 -28.53
CA LEU A 315 11.70 -6.92 -28.13
C LEU A 315 11.96 -8.23 -28.87
N ASP A 316 13.21 -8.45 -29.29
CA ASP A 316 13.72 -9.74 -29.77
C ASP A 316 12.86 -10.39 -30.88
N SER A 317 12.23 -9.56 -31.71
CA SER A 317 11.19 -9.94 -32.67
C SER A 317 11.73 -10.00 -34.11
N SER A 318 10.94 -10.49 -35.06
CA SER A 318 11.31 -10.54 -36.48
C SER A 318 10.12 -10.24 -37.39
N PHE A 319 10.34 -9.36 -38.36
CA PHE A 319 9.38 -8.98 -39.40
C PHE A 319 9.98 -9.34 -40.75
N ALA A 320 9.30 -10.21 -41.50
CA ALA A 320 9.80 -10.75 -42.75
C ALA A 320 8.74 -10.67 -43.86
N TYR A 321 9.09 -10.05 -44.99
CA TYR A 321 8.17 -9.83 -46.12
C TYR A 321 6.92 -9.06 -45.71
N VAL A 322 7.11 -8.05 -44.86
CA VAL A 322 6.04 -7.16 -44.38
C VAL A 322 6.30 -5.76 -44.92
N PRO A 323 5.53 -5.25 -45.91
CA PRO A 323 5.76 -3.93 -46.48
C PRO A 323 5.87 -2.81 -45.44
N ILE A 324 5.02 -2.84 -44.40
CA ILE A 324 5.07 -1.90 -43.27
C ILE A 324 5.09 -2.67 -41.95
N ALA A 325 6.23 -2.70 -41.26
CA ALA A 325 6.36 -3.41 -39.99
C ALA A 325 5.51 -2.76 -38.87
N ILE A 326 5.57 -1.44 -38.72
CA ILE A 326 4.78 -0.67 -37.76
C ILE A 326 4.18 0.56 -38.44
N LEU A 327 2.85 0.67 -38.40
CA LEU A 327 2.10 1.82 -38.89
C LEU A 327 1.65 2.66 -37.69
N THR A 328 1.91 3.97 -37.70
CA THR A 328 1.61 4.85 -36.55
C THR A 328 0.97 6.17 -36.95
N SER A 329 0.11 6.71 -36.09
CA SER A 329 -0.38 8.10 -36.18
C SER A 329 0.72 9.12 -35.80
N GLY A 330 1.78 8.67 -35.12
CA GLY A 330 2.86 9.50 -34.59
C GLY A 330 2.62 10.02 -33.16
N ARG A 331 1.59 9.52 -32.46
CA ARG A 331 1.28 9.87 -31.06
C ARG A 331 1.70 8.80 -30.04
N THR A 332 1.98 7.58 -30.52
CA THR A 332 2.36 6.43 -29.69
C THR A 332 3.85 6.42 -29.44
N ASN A 333 4.25 6.19 -28.18
CA ASN A 333 5.64 5.90 -27.86
C ASN A 333 5.99 4.49 -28.33
N ILE A 334 7.05 4.35 -29.12
CA ILE A 334 7.46 3.05 -29.68
C ILE A 334 8.90 2.80 -29.30
N ASN A 335 9.16 1.67 -28.65
CA ASN A 335 10.50 1.15 -28.39
C ASN A 335 10.72 -0.12 -29.20
N ILE A 336 11.86 -0.23 -29.89
CA ILE A 336 12.27 -1.40 -30.66
C ILE A 336 13.66 -1.81 -30.18
N ASP A 337 13.80 -3.06 -29.75
CA ASP A 337 15.06 -3.60 -29.24
C ASP A 337 15.30 -5.00 -29.81
N ASN A 338 16.49 -5.22 -30.38
CA ASN A 338 16.91 -6.47 -31.03
C ASN A 338 15.84 -7.06 -32.00
N THR A 339 15.36 -6.25 -32.94
CA THR A 339 14.33 -6.69 -33.90
C THR A 339 14.90 -6.87 -35.30
N GLU A 340 14.74 -8.07 -35.85
CA GLU A 340 15.16 -8.41 -37.20
C GLU A 340 14.13 -7.95 -38.23
N ILE A 341 14.62 -7.33 -39.31
CA ILE A 341 13.84 -6.82 -40.43
C ILE A 341 14.37 -7.48 -41.69
N ILE A 342 13.51 -8.20 -42.41
CA ILE A 342 13.83 -8.91 -43.65
C ILE A 342 12.82 -8.50 -44.72
N ASN A 343 13.28 -7.81 -45.75
CA ASN A 343 12.48 -7.41 -46.90
C ASN A 343 11.20 -6.64 -46.51
N CYS A 344 11.33 -5.73 -45.55
CA CYS A 344 10.32 -4.73 -45.25
C CYS A 344 10.71 -3.41 -45.91
N ASP A 345 9.78 -2.68 -46.51
CA ASP A 345 10.08 -1.36 -47.10
C ASP A 345 10.16 -0.28 -46.01
N ILE A 346 9.27 -0.37 -45.02
CA ILE A 346 9.10 0.60 -43.95
C ILE A 346 9.08 -0.14 -42.61
N VAL A 347 9.94 0.24 -41.68
CA VAL A 347 9.84 -0.26 -40.29
C VAL A 347 8.81 0.54 -39.53
N VAL A 348 8.89 1.87 -39.57
CA VAL A 348 7.92 2.76 -38.92
C VAL A 348 7.47 3.80 -39.95
N GLY A 349 6.17 3.91 -40.19
CA GLY A 349 5.61 4.86 -41.16
C GLY A 349 4.22 5.38 -40.78
N LYS A 350 3.77 6.41 -41.49
CA LYS A 350 2.43 7.01 -41.33
C LYS A 350 1.48 6.60 -42.47
N PRO A 351 0.16 6.49 -42.23
CA PRO A 351 -0.81 6.22 -43.29
C PRO A 351 -0.72 7.21 -44.45
N GLY A 352 -0.44 6.73 -45.67
CA GLY A 352 -0.30 7.56 -46.87
C GLY A 352 0.78 8.66 -46.77
N GLY A 353 1.68 8.56 -45.79
CA GLY A 353 2.56 9.66 -45.37
C GLY A 353 4.05 9.27 -45.35
N PRO A 354 4.87 10.03 -44.61
CA PRO A 354 6.31 9.81 -44.60
C PRO A 354 6.72 8.52 -43.88
N THR A 355 7.83 7.94 -44.34
CA THR A 355 8.59 6.93 -43.60
C THR A 355 9.35 7.60 -42.45
N ILE A 356 9.21 7.06 -41.24
CA ILE A 356 9.91 7.53 -40.02
C ILE A 356 11.20 6.71 -39.82
N LEU A 357 11.12 5.40 -39.99
CA LEU A 357 12.26 4.49 -39.96
C LEU A 357 12.23 3.58 -41.19
N ALA A 358 13.23 3.72 -42.06
CA ALA A 358 13.35 2.96 -43.30
C ALA A 358 13.54 1.45 -43.04
N GLY A 359 13.06 0.62 -43.96
CA GLY A 359 13.23 -0.83 -43.94
C GLY A 359 14.57 -1.32 -44.51
N GLY A 360 14.50 -2.45 -45.22
CA GLY A 360 15.63 -3.20 -45.77
C GLY A 360 15.83 -4.56 -45.08
N ASN A 361 17.09 -5.02 -45.07
CA ASN A 361 17.53 -6.24 -44.39
C ASN A 361 18.52 -5.86 -43.29
N ARG A 362 18.11 -5.91 -42.01
CA ARG A 362 18.96 -5.52 -40.88
C ARG A 362 18.38 -5.96 -39.54
N ILE A 363 19.21 -5.94 -38.51
CA ILE A 363 18.77 -6.03 -37.12
C ILE A 363 18.78 -4.63 -36.51
N ILE A 364 17.64 -4.19 -35.99
CA ILE A 364 17.51 -2.98 -35.19
C ILE A 364 17.91 -3.33 -33.76
N GLN A 365 19.12 -2.93 -33.38
CA GLN A 365 19.64 -3.20 -32.04
C GLN A 365 18.88 -2.42 -30.97
N SER A 366 18.65 -1.13 -31.20
CA SER A 366 17.81 -0.29 -30.35
C SER A 366 17.32 0.91 -31.16
N TRP A 367 16.06 1.27 -31.01
CA TRP A 367 15.46 2.46 -31.59
C TRP A 367 14.24 2.86 -30.79
N MET A 368 13.95 4.16 -30.71
CA MET A 368 12.72 4.63 -30.09
C MET A 368 12.18 5.90 -30.73
N THR A 369 10.89 6.16 -30.52
CA THR A 369 10.27 7.47 -30.68
C THR A 369 9.39 7.77 -29.47
N GLY A 370 9.46 9.00 -28.96
CA GLY A 370 8.74 9.43 -27.76
C GLY A 370 9.58 10.31 -26.85
N ARG A 371 9.14 10.47 -25.59
CA ARG A 371 9.89 11.23 -24.59
C ARG A 371 11.08 10.42 -24.07
N LEU A 372 12.28 10.99 -24.14
CA LEU A 372 13.55 10.42 -23.67
C LEU A 372 14.14 11.28 -22.54
N TYR A 373 14.59 10.62 -21.48
CA TYR A 373 15.49 11.17 -20.46
C TYR A 373 16.83 10.44 -20.53
N ASP A 374 17.91 11.10 -20.91
CA ASP A 374 19.26 10.53 -21.01
C ASP A 374 20.35 11.45 -20.40
N ALA A 375 19.93 12.46 -19.64
CA ALA A 375 20.77 13.37 -18.89
C ALA A 375 20.18 13.63 -17.50
N TYR A 376 20.97 14.24 -16.63
CA TYR A 376 20.56 14.62 -15.27
C TYR A 376 19.77 15.94 -15.27
N ASP A 377 18.65 15.96 -15.98
CA ASP A 377 17.75 17.11 -16.05
C ASP A 377 16.30 16.73 -15.73
N SER A 378 15.49 17.74 -15.46
CA SER A 378 14.05 17.59 -15.18
C SER A 378 13.20 17.46 -16.44
N LYS A 379 13.75 17.81 -17.61
CA LYS A 379 12.98 18.02 -18.83
C LYS A 379 13.49 17.13 -19.95
N GLY A 380 12.89 15.95 -20.04
CA GLY A 380 13.16 15.02 -21.13
C GLY A 380 12.83 15.63 -22.49
N THR A 381 13.43 15.08 -23.54
CA THR A 381 13.29 15.57 -24.92
C THR A 381 12.38 14.68 -25.74
N THR A 382 11.63 15.24 -26.68
CA THR A 382 11.00 14.43 -27.72
C THR A 382 12.09 13.95 -28.66
N PHE A 383 12.25 12.63 -28.75
CA PHE A 383 13.33 11.99 -29.46
C PHE A 383 12.80 10.99 -30.48
N THR A 384 13.53 10.79 -31.57
CA THR A 384 13.28 9.74 -32.57
C THR A 384 14.62 9.29 -33.13
N GLY A 385 14.99 8.04 -32.92
CA GLY A 385 16.29 7.52 -33.33
C GLY A 385 16.83 6.44 -32.41
N VAL A 386 18.15 6.23 -32.49
CA VAL A 386 18.88 5.33 -31.57
C VAL A 386 19.27 6.12 -30.32
N PRO A 387 18.84 5.72 -29.12
CA PRO A 387 19.18 6.44 -27.90
C PRO A 387 20.70 6.43 -27.66
N LYS A 388 21.21 7.46 -26.98
CA LYS A 388 22.64 7.57 -26.66
C LYS A 388 23.16 6.36 -25.88
N TYR A 389 22.34 5.84 -24.97
CA TYR A 389 22.66 4.66 -24.16
C TYR A 389 21.84 3.49 -24.65
N VAL A 390 22.54 2.52 -25.25
CA VAL A 390 21.95 1.24 -25.67
C VAL A 390 22.17 0.21 -24.55
N PRO A 391 21.16 -0.59 -24.18
CA PRO A 391 21.28 -1.61 -23.15
C PRO A 391 22.38 -2.64 -23.44
N SER A 392 23.37 -2.73 -22.55
CA SER A 392 24.35 -3.82 -22.56
C SER A 392 23.83 -4.94 -21.67
N LYS A 393 23.14 -5.93 -22.24
CA LYS A 393 22.43 -6.97 -21.48
C LYS A 393 23.38 -8.07 -20.97
N PRO A 394 23.37 -8.44 -19.68
CA PRO A 394 24.18 -9.54 -19.14
C PRO A 394 23.87 -10.87 -19.81
N ALA A 395 24.90 -11.64 -20.18
CA ALA A 395 24.73 -12.94 -20.83
C ALA A 395 23.85 -13.92 -20.04
N GLY A 396 23.84 -13.83 -18.70
CA GLY A 396 22.98 -14.67 -17.86
C GLY A 396 21.48 -14.45 -18.06
N LEU A 397 21.07 -13.25 -18.52
CA LEU A 397 19.68 -12.91 -18.85
C LEU A 397 19.26 -13.35 -20.26
N LEU A 398 20.23 -13.79 -21.09
CA LEU A 398 20.03 -14.06 -22.50
C LEU A 398 20.07 -15.55 -22.81
N ASP A 399 19.30 -15.99 -23.80
CA ASP A 399 19.43 -17.32 -24.40
C ASP A 399 20.66 -17.42 -25.33
N SER A 400 20.86 -18.60 -25.93
CA SER A 400 21.98 -18.85 -26.85
C SER A 400 21.97 -17.97 -28.11
N SER A 401 20.84 -17.36 -28.44
CA SER A 401 20.65 -16.47 -29.58
C SER A 401 20.81 -15.00 -29.20
N GLY A 402 21.14 -14.69 -27.94
CA GLY A 402 21.33 -13.33 -27.44
C GLY A 402 20.02 -12.58 -27.17
N LYS A 403 18.88 -13.26 -27.15
CA LYS A 403 17.56 -12.70 -26.81
C LYS A 403 17.30 -12.87 -25.32
N PHE A 404 16.46 -12.03 -24.70
CA PHE A 404 16.04 -12.29 -23.32
C PHE A 404 15.38 -13.67 -23.24
N PHE A 405 15.84 -14.47 -22.27
CA PHE A 405 15.40 -15.84 -22.09
C PHE A 405 13.90 -15.92 -21.79
N ILE A 406 13.23 -16.86 -22.46
CA ILE A 406 11.83 -17.21 -22.24
C ILE A 406 11.69 -18.72 -22.06
N ARG A 407 10.69 -19.13 -21.28
CA ARG A 407 10.34 -20.53 -21.06
C ARG A 407 8.84 -20.62 -20.78
N SER A 408 8.12 -21.37 -21.61
CA SER A 408 6.69 -21.59 -21.44
C SER A 408 6.36 -22.55 -20.30
N LYS A 409 5.16 -22.39 -19.75
CA LYS A 409 4.60 -23.28 -18.72
C LYS A 409 4.64 -24.73 -19.20
N PRO A 410 5.38 -25.63 -18.52
CA PRO A 410 5.47 -27.03 -18.91
C PRO A 410 4.14 -27.77 -18.68
N GLN A 411 3.68 -28.53 -19.67
CA GLN A 411 2.40 -29.27 -19.55
C GLN A 411 2.58 -30.75 -19.21
N TYR A 412 3.83 -31.24 -19.28
CA TYR A 412 4.21 -32.62 -18.99
C TYR A 412 3.45 -33.65 -19.83
N GLU A 413 3.10 -33.26 -21.05
CA GLU A 413 2.23 -33.97 -21.98
C GLU A 413 2.73 -35.37 -22.38
N THR A 414 4.06 -35.57 -22.35
CA THR A 414 4.70 -36.85 -22.65
C THR A 414 4.84 -37.78 -21.45
N LEU A 415 4.52 -37.32 -20.23
CA LEU A 415 4.62 -38.12 -19.02
C LEU A 415 3.31 -38.88 -18.72
N SER A 416 3.44 -40.10 -18.22
CA SER A 416 2.29 -40.86 -17.72
C SER A 416 1.81 -40.34 -16.35
N SER A 417 0.55 -40.60 -15.99
CA SER A 417 -0.01 -40.31 -14.66
C SER A 417 0.80 -40.94 -13.51
N SER A 418 1.52 -42.03 -13.76
CA SER A 418 2.38 -42.66 -12.75
C SER A 418 3.59 -41.82 -12.31
N SER A 419 3.99 -40.83 -13.14
CA SER A 419 5.02 -39.84 -12.82
C SER A 419 4.53 -38.78 -11.82
N PHE A 420 3.22 -38.75 -11.55
CA PHE A 420 2.58 -37.82 -10.64
C PHE A 420 2.30 -38.48 -9.29
N LEU A 421 2.32 -37.66 -8.24
CA LEU A 421 1.82 -38.00 -6.92
C LEU A 421 0.65 -37.05 -6.61
N ASN A 422 -0.55 -37.59 -6.45
CA ASN A 422 -1.65 -36.80 -5.91
C ASN A 422 -1.37 -36.50 -4.43
N VAL A 423 -1.32 -35.24 -4.03
CA VAL A 423 -1.00 -34.82 -2.65
C VAL A 423 -1.91 -35.49 -1.61
N LYS A 424 -3.16 -35.79 -1.96
CA LYS A 424 -4.12 -36.46 -1.06
C LYS A 424 -3.69 -37.89 -0.69
N SER A 425 -2.90 -38.54 -1.54
CA SER A 425 -2.31 -39.86 -1.21
C SER A 425 -1.29 -39.82 -0.07
N SER A 426 -0.78 -38.64 0.27
CA SER A 426 0.09 -38.39 1.44
C SER A 426 -0.69 -37.92 2.67
N GLY A 427 -2.04 -37.95 2.62
CA GLY A 427 -2.91 -37.60 3.74
C GLY A 427 -3.49 -36.19 3.72
N ALA A 428 -3.16 -35.36 2.72
CA ALA A 428 -3.73 -34.02 2.60
C ALA A 428 -5.22 -34.09 2.25
N GLN A 429 -6.04 -33.25 2.87
CA GLN A 429 -7.49 -33.26 2.66
C GLN A 429 -7.92 -32.20 1.65
N GLY A 430 -7.35 -31.00 1.70
CA GLY A 430 -7.71 -29.88 0.82
C GLY A 430 -9.13 -29.37 1.04
N ASN A 431 -9.70 -29.57 2.23
CA ASN A 431 -11.09 -29.27 2.57
C ASN A 431 -11.30 -27.90 3.24
N GLY A 432 -10.26 -27.06 3.32
CA GLY A 432 -10.32 -25.76 3.99
C GLY A 432 -10.46 -25.84 5.51
N GLN A 433 -10.24 -27.00 6.12
CA GLN A 433 -10.38 -27.18 7.58
C GLN A 433 -9.19 -27.92 8.20
N ALA A 434 -8.81 -29.08 7.65
CA ALA A 434 -7.72 -29.88 8.19
C ALA A 434 -6.37 -29.19 7.97
N ASP A 435 -5.45 -29.38 8.92
CA ASP A 435 -4.07 -28.97 8.76
C ASP A 435 -3.32 -29.96 7.86
N ASP A 436 -3.01 -29.53 6.65
CA ASP A 436 -2.37 -30.31 5.61
C ASP A 436 -0.82 -30.14 5.61
N THR A 437 -0.25 -29.40 6.58
CA THR A 437 1.18 -29.03 6.61
C THR A 437 2.10 -30.25 6.50
N ALA A 438 1.88 -31.28 7.31
CA ALA A 438 2.74 -32.46 7.35
C ALA A 438 2.59 -33.33 6.09
N ALA A 439 1.36 -33.49 5.60
CA ALA A 439 1.05 -34.28 4.41
C ALA A 439 1.67 -33.66 3.14
N ILE A 440 1.59 -32.33 3.01
CA ILE A 440 2.20 -31.60 1.89
C ILE A 440 3.73 -31.74 1.92
N ASN A 441 4.36 -31.48 3.06
CA ASN A 441 5.82 -31.63 3.20
C ASN A 441 6.28 -33.06 2.86
N THR A 442 5.49 -34.08 3.23
CA THR A 442 5.76 -35.48 2.87
C THR A 442 5.64 -35.71 1.37
N ALA A 443 4.59 -35.22 0.73
CA ALA A 443 4.37 -35.39 -0.72
C ALA A 443 5.50 -34.76 -1.55
N LEU A 444 5.97 -33.57 -1.16
CA LEU A 444 7.03 -32.84 -1.85
C LEU A 444 8.40 -33.53 -1.82
N GLN A 445 8.62 -34.47 -0.89
CA GLN A 445 9.85 -35.27 -0.81
C GLN A 445 9.85 -36.50 -1.74
N SER A 446 8.76 -36.75 -2.46
CA SER A 446 8.60 -37.98 -3.25
C SER A 446 9.49 -38.08 -4.50
N GLY A 447 10.05 -36.97 -4.98
CA GLY A 447 10.76 -36.89 -6.26
C GLY A 447 9.86 -37.00 -7.51
N LYS A 448 8.53 -37.11 -7.33
CA LYS A 448 7.53 -37.08 -8.40
C LYS A 448 7.02 -35.66 -8.64
N ILE A 449 6.26 -35.47 -9.71
CA ILE A 449 5.47 -34.24 -9.90
C ILE A 449 4.29 -34.30 -8.93
N VAL A 450 4.20 -33.38 -7.99
CA VAL A 450 3.13 -33.36 -7.01
C VAL A 450 1.94 -32.61 -7.59
N PHE A 451 0.87 -33.36 -7.84
CA PHE A 451 -0.41 -32.84 -8.26
C PHE A 451 -1.24 -32.45 -7.03
N PHE A 452 -1.70 -31.21 -6.99
CA PHE A 452 -2.68 -30.71 -6.04
C PHE A 452 -4.03 -30.68 -6.76
N PRO A 453 -4.94 -31.64 -6.48
CA PRO A 453 -6.32 -31.51 -6.93
C PRO A 453 -6.95 -30.24 -6.34
N ALA A 454 -7.97 -29.71 -7.01
CA ALA A 454 -8.66 -28.52 -6.52
C ALA A 454 -9.07 -28.66 -5.05
N GLY A 455 -8.83 -27.61 -4.29
CA GLY A 455 -9.04 -27.61 -2.84
C GLY A 455 -8.38 -26.42 -2.17
N VAL A 456 -8.67 -26.29 -0.88
CA VAL A 456 -8.04 -25.31 0.01
C VAL A 456 -7.28 -26.09 1.08
N TYR A 457 -5.96 -26.06 1.01
CA TYR A 457 -5.07 -26.80 1.87
C TYR A 457 -4.57 -25.86 2.98
N LYS A 458 -5.16 -25.97 4.17
CA LYS A 458 -4.76 -25.14 5.31
C LYS A 458 -3.40 -25.59 5.83
N VAL A 459 -2.53 -24.63 6.14
CA VAL A 459 -1.21 -24.90 6.72
C VAL A 459 -1.00 -24.02 7.94
N THR A 460 -0.50 -24.61 9.02
CA THR A 460 -0.17 -23.90 10.28
C THR A 460 1.33 -23.83 10.53
N GLY A 461 2.13 -24.23 9.53
CA GLY A 461 3.59 -24.19 9.55
C GLY A 461 4.18 -24.06 8.14
N THR A 462 5.50 -23.98 8.07
CA THR A 462 6.22 -23.83 6.80
C THR A 462 6.11 -25.07 5.91
N ILE A 463 5.76 -24.86 4.64
CA ILE A 463 5.92 -25.82 3.55
C ILE A 463 7.31 -25.66 2.95
N ASN A 464 8.12 -26.70 3.05
CA ASN A 464 9.46 -26.75 2.48
C ASN A 464 9.36 -27.38 1.09
N VAL A 465 9.65 -26.59 0.05
CA VAL A 465 9.72 -27.08 -1.34
C VAL A 465 11.19 -27.42 -1.62
N PRO A 466 11.56 -28.72 -1.63
CA PRO A 466 12.95 -29.13 -1.82
C PRO A 466 13.37 -28.94 -3.29
N VAL A 467 14.69 -28.87 -3.51
CA VAL A 467 15.26 -28.94 -4.85
C VAL A 467 14.81 -30.23 -5.55
N GLY A 468 14.39 -30.10 -6.82
CA GLY A 468 13.84 -31.18 -7.63
C GLY A 468 12.31 -31.24 -7.63
N ALA A 469 11.65 -30.51 -6.73
CA ALA A 469 10.19 -30.48 -6.64
C ALA A 469 9.55 -29.85 -7.89
N ARG A 470 8.46 -30.47 -8.34
CA ARG A 470 7.58 -29.95 -9.40
C ARG A 470 6.15 -30.02 -8.89
N ILE A 471 5.43 -28.91 -8.93
CA ILE A 471 4.11 -28.74 -8.33
C ILE A 471 3.13 -28.29 -9.42
N VAL A 472 1.97 -28.96 -9.51
CA VAL A 472 0.90 -28.61 -10.44
C VAL A 472 -0.42 -28.58 -9.70
N GLY A 473 -1.12 -27.46 -9.72
CA GLY A 473 -2.49 -27.37 -9.21
C GLY A 473 -3.56 -27.63 -10.27
N GLU A 474 -4.77 -27.88 -9.78
CA GLU A 474 -5.98 -27.97 -10.58
C GLU A 474 -6.92 -26.82 -10.20
N SER A 475 -7.38 -26.04 -11.20
CA SER A 475 -8.26 -24.89 -10.98
C SER A 475 -7.71 -23.92 -9.92
N TRP A 476 -6.41 -23.61 -9.97
CA TRP A 476 -5.70 -22.78 -8.98
C TRP A 476 -5.87 -23.29 -7.54
N SER A 477 -5.32 -24.46 -7.27
CA SER A 477 -5.35 -25.07 -5.94
C SER A 477 -4.70 -24.17 -4.89
N GLN A 478 -5.34 -24.02 -3.73
CA GLN A 478 -4.96 -23.00 -2.75
C GLN A 478 -4.19 -23.59 -1.58
N ILE A 479 -3.00 -23.08 -1.29
CA ILE A 479 -2.34 -23.30 0.00
C ILE A 479 -2.59 -22.06 0.88
N MET A 480 -3.24 -22.28 2.03
CA MET A 480 -3.78 -21.21 2.88
C MET A 480 -3.11 -21.23 4.26
N GLY A 481 -2.21 -20.29 4.51
CA GLY A 481 -1.55 -20.13 5.80
C GLY A 481 -2.50 -19.56 6.87
N THR A 482 -2.45 -20.11 8.08
CA THR A 482 -3.26 -19.61 9.20
C THR A 482 -2.66 -20.00 10.56
N GLY A 483 -3.20 -19.44 11.63
CA GLY A 483 -2.84 -19.76 13.01
C GLY A 483 -1.65 -18.99 13.57
N SER A 484 -1.37 -19.21 14.85
CA SER A 484 -0.42 -18.41 15.64
C SER A 484 1.01 -18.43 15.12
N TYR A 485 1.40 -19.44 14.35
CA TYR A 485 2.73 -19.52 13.74
C TYR A 485 3.00 -18.34 12.79
N PHE A 486 1.96 -17.80 12.13
CA PHE A 486 2.08 -16.69 11.20
C PHE A 486 1.52 -15.37 11.75
N ALA A 487 1.15 -15.28 13.03
CA ALA A 487 0.45 -14.12 13.58
C ALA A 487 1.39 -12.96 13.95
N ASP A 488 2.67 -13.23 14.20
CA ASP A 488 3.61 -12.26 14.77
C ASP A 488 4.39 -11.49 13.70
N ALA A 489 4.00 -10.23 13.47
CA ALA A 489 4.65 -9.32 12.53
C ALA A 489 6.09 -8.95 12.92
N ASP A 490 6.45 -9.05 14.21
CA ASP A 490 7.80 -8.77 14.68
C ASP A 490 8.69 -10.03 14.57
N ASN A 491 8.11 -11.20 14.30
CA ASN A 491 8.86 -12.44 14.06
C ASN A 491 8.30 -13.26 12.88
N PRO A 492 8.25 -12.68 11.67
CA PRO A 492 7.70 -13.30 10.49
C PRO A 492 8.24 -14.69 10.22
N LYS A 493 7.33 -15.52 9.73
CA LYS A 493 7.57 -16.90 9.34
C LYS A 493 7.23 -17.09 7.88
N VAL A 494 8.09 -17.84 7.22
CA VAL A 494 7.90 -18.25 5.83
C VAL A 494 6.80 -19.30 5.76
N MET A 495 5.78 -19.05 4.94
CA MET A 495 4.75 -20.04 4.62
C MET A 495 5.27 -21.03 3.59
N ILE A 496 5.71 -20.57 2.41
CA ILE A 496 6.30 -21.41 1.37
C ILE A 496 7.79 -21.10 1.24
N LYS A 497 8.64 -22.05 1.67
CA LYS A 497 10.09 -21.93 1.57
C LYS A 497 10.59 -22.71 0.35
N VAL A 498 10.98 -21.99 -0.69
CA VAL A 498 11.40 -22.55 -1.97
C VAL A 498 12.91 -22.73 -2.00
N GLY A 499 13.36 -23.95 -1.69
CA GLY A 499 14.77 -24.27 -1.44
C GLY A 499 15.31 -23.64 -0.15
N ASN A 500 16.53 -23.99 0.21
CA ASN A 500 17.32 -23.32 1.24
C ASN A 500 18.28 -22.30 0.62
N PRO A 501 18.73 -21.29 1.38
CA PRO A 501 19.82 -20.42 0.93
C PRO A 501 21.04 -21.23 0.49
N GLY A 502 21.51 -20.97 -0.73
CA GLY A 502 22.63 -21.68 -1.35
C GLY A 502 22.27 -22.92 -2.16
N ASP A 503 21.02 -23.40 -2.09
CA ASP A 503 20.56 -24.50 -2.92
C ASP A 503 20.57 -24.13 -4.41
N SER A 504 20.95 -25.07 -5.27
CA SER A 504 20.87 -24.92 -6.71
C SER A 504 20.25 -26.15 -7.38
N GLY A 505 19.29 -25.94 -8.28
CA GLY A 505 18.59 -27.03 -8.94
C GLY A 505 17.34 -26.62 -9.71
N VAL A 506 16.47 -27.60 -9.94
CA VAL A 506 15.18 -27.44 -10.61
C VAL A 506 14.07 -27.30 -9.57
N ILE A 507 13.24 -26.27 -9.70
CA ILE A 507 11.94 -26.17 -9.02
C ILE A 507 10.94 -25.59 -10.03
N GLU A 508 9.78 -26.24 -10.16
CA GLU A 508 8.70 -25.80 -11.05
C GLU A 508 7.40 -25.73 -10.26
N ILE A 509 6.70 -24.59 -10.32
CA ILE A 509 5.41 -24.39 -9.66
C ILE A 509 4.42 -23.85 -10.67
N GLN A 510 3.24 -24.47 -10.80
CA GLN A 510 2.21 -23.98 -11.71
C GLN A 510 0.78 -24.21 -11.23
N ASP A 511 -0.12 -23.33 -11.70
CA ASP A 511 -1.57 -23.39 -11.49
C ASP A 511 -1.94 -23.44 -9.97
N MET A 512 -1.24 -22.65 -9.13
CA MET A 512 -1.46 -22.57 -7.68
C MET A 512 -1.92 -21.18 -7.22
N ILE A 513 -2.62 -21.10 -6.08
CA ILE A 513 -2.80 -19.86 -5.32
C ILE A 513 -2.19 -20.01 -3.93
N PHE A 514 -1.40 -19.03 -3.52
CA PHE A 514 -0.88 -18.91 -2.16
C PHE A 514 -1.66 -17.81 -1.44
N THR A 515 -2.25 -18.12 -0.30
CA THR A 515 -3.17 -17.22 0.41
C THR A 515 -3.09 -17.39 1.93
N THR A 516 -3.87 -16.61 2.68
CA THR A 516 -3.98 -16.71 4.12
C THR A 516 -5.43 -16.71 4.60
N SER A 517 -5.65 -17.29 5.77
CA SER A 517 -6.85 -17.09 6.58
C SER A 517 -6.45 -16.31 7.84
N GLY A 518 -6.78 -15.02 7.84
CA GLY A 518 -6.27 -14.03 8.79
C GLY A 518 -6.86 -14.14 10.20
N PRO A 519 -6.26 -13.44 11.18
CA PRO A 519 -5.05 -12.59 11.06
C PRO A 519 -3.75 -13.39 10.94
N THR A 520 -2.83 -12.93 10.09
CA THR A 520 -1.54 -13.59 9.78
C THR A 520 -0.43 -12.57 9.51
N ALA A 521 -0.35 -11.54 10.34
CA ALA A 521 0.53 -10.38 10.13
C ALA A 521 2.02 -10.72 9.94
N GLY A 522 2.48 -11.87 10.47
CA GLY A 522 3.85 -12.38 10.35
C GLY A 522 4.10 -13.28 9.13
N ALA A 523 3.14 -13.48 8.22
CA ALA A 523 3.37 -14.38 7.10
C ALA A 523 4.30 -13.76 6.04
N ILE A 524 5.42 -14.43 5.72
CA ILE A 524 6.11 -14.26 4.43
C ILE A 524 5.56 -15.35 3.51
N ILE A 525 4.74 -14.98 2.54
CA ILE A 525 3.92 -15.94 1.79
C ILE A 525 4.83 -16.88 0.97
N ILE A 526 5.78 -16.32 0.22
CA ILE A 526 6.81 -17.11 -0.49
C ILE A 526 8.20 -16.52 -0.21
N GLN A 527 9.13 -17.35 0.25
CA GLN A 527 10.56 -17.05 0.24
C GLN A 527 11.26 -17.94 -0.78
N TRP A 528 11.82 -17.30 -1.81
CA TRP A 528 12.50 -17.92 -2.92
C TRP A 528 14.02 -17.91 -2.71
N ASN A 529 14.58 -19.08 -2.41
CA ASN A 529 16.01 -19.24 -2.10
C ASN A 529 16.80 -19.95 -3.19
N VAL A 530 16.14 -20.84 -3.93
CA VAL A 530 16.81 -21.70 -4.92
C VAL A 530 17.43 -20.89 -6.06
N LYS A 531 18.64 -21.29 -6.46
CA LYS A 531 19.27 -20.87 -7.70
C LYS A 531 19.04 -21.92 -8.79
N GLN A 532 18.79 -21.49 -10.00
CA GLN A 532 18.64 -22.36 -11.16
C GLN A 532 19.93 -23.19 -11.37
N SER A 533 19.79 -24.48 -11.67
CA SER A 533 20.92 -25.32 -12.14
C SER A 533 21.13 -25.26 -13.65
N SER A 534 20.05 -24.99 -14.39
CA SER A 534 20.04 -24.64 -15.82
C SER A 534 19.13 -23.43 -16.03
N GLN A 535 19.31 -22.68 -17.13
CA GLN A 535 18.55 -21.45 -17.36
C GLN A 535 17.03 -21.69 -17.28
N GLY A 536 16.32 -20.93 -16.46
CA GLY A 536 14.87 -21.06 -16.24
C GLY A 536 14.42 -22.30 -15.47
N SER A 537 15.33 -23.05 -14.82
CA SER A 537 14.97 -24.27 -14.07
C SER A 537 14.36 -24.02 -12.69
N ALA A 538 14.53 -22.83 -12.14
CA ALA A 538 13.86 -22.39 -10.92
C ALA A 538 12.77 -21.39 -11.33
N ALA A 539 11.51 -21.84 -11.39
CA ALA A 539 10.48 -21.11 -12.11
C ALA A 539 9.04 -21.34 -11.63
N MET A 540 8.18 -20.35 -11.91
CA MET A 540 6.77 -20.35 -11.54
C MET A 540 5.90 -19.74 -12.66
N TRP A 541 4.78 -20.41 -12.99
CA TRP A 541 3.84 -19.99 -14.03
C TRP A 541 2.39 -20.03 -13.54
N ASP A 542 1.57 -19.07 -13.96
CA ASP A 542 0.11 -19.07 -13.67
C ASP A 542 -0.19 -19.40 -12.20
N SER A 543 0.68 -18.91 -11.31
CA SER A 543 0.57 -19.12 -9.88
C SER A 543 0.61 -17.79 -9.21
N HIS A 544 -0.37 -17.55 -8.35
CA HIS A 544 -0.68 -16.21 -7.87
C HIS A 544 -0.64 -16.19 -6.35
N ILE A 545 -0.41 -15.01 -5.80
CA ILE A 545 -0.54 -14.72 -4.39
C ILE A 545 -1.78 -13.84 -4.25
N ARG A 546 -2.80 -14.32 -3.52
CA ARG A 546 -4.00 -13.54 -3.22
C ARG A 546 -4.15 -13.46 -1.72
N ILE A 547 -4.18 -12.27 -1.15
CA ILE A 547 -4.38 -12.07 0.28
C ILE A 547 -5.70 -11.37 0.55
N GLY A 548 -6.65 -12.09 1.16
CA GLY A 548 -7.99 -11.60 1.45
C GLY A 548 -8.97 -11.69 0.28
N GLY A 549 -10.14 -11.06 0.47
CA GLY A 549 -11.15 -10.84 -0.58
C GLY A 549 -11.93 -12.07 -1.03
N ALA A 550 -11.78 -13.23 -0.38
CA ALA A 550 -12.35 -14.49 -0.86
C ALA A 550 -12.90 -15.37 0.28
N ALA A 551 -13.77 -16.32 -0.04
CA ALA A 551 -14.32 -17.27 0.92
C ALA A 551 -13.21 -18.04 1.67
N GLY A 552 -13.35 -18.11 3.00
CA GLY A 552 -12.42 -18.82 3.89
C GLY A 552 -11.20 -18.03 4.35
N THR A 553 -10.98 -16.81 3.82
CA THR A 553 -9.83 -15.99 4.22
C THR A 553 -10.02 -15.27 5.54
N ASN A 554 -11.25 -15.15 6.06
CA ASN A 554 -11.59 -14.28 7.22
C ASN A 554 -11.08 -12.84 7.04
N LEU A 555 -11.05 -12.39 5.79
CA LEU A 555 -10.51 -11.10 5.34
C LEU A 555 -11.42 -10.60 4.20
N ARG A 556 -12.74 -10.64 4.44
CA ARG A 556 -13.80 -10.28 3.50
C ARG A 556 -14.44 -8.94 3.86
N ALA A 557 -15.43 -8.48 3.10
CA ALA A 557 -16.12 -7.22 3.39
C ALA A 557 -16.78 -7.20 4.79
N THR A 558 -17.17 -8.35 5.33
CA THR A 558 -17.69 -8.50 6.69
C THR A 558 -16.62 -8.39 7.77
N ASP A 559 -15.37 -8.69 7.44
CA ASP A 559 -14.26 -8.78 8.40
C ASP A 559 -13.41 -7.50 8.37
N CYS A 560 -13.18 -6.97 7.16
CA CYS A 560 -12.28 -5.88 6.86
C CYS A 560 -12.96 -4.77 6.04
N PRO A 561 -14.06 -4.17 6.54
CA PRO A 561 -14.75 -3.11 5.83
C PRO A 561 -13.86 -1.86 5.69
N LYS A 562 -14.00 -1.15 4.57
CA LYS A 562 -13.35 0.14 4.36
C LYS A 562 -13.94 1.26 5.22
N LEU A 563 -13.19 2.36 5.36
CA LEU A 563 -13.68 3.64 5.91
C LEU A 563 -14.25 3.54 7.35
N THR A 564 -13.67 2.65 8.17
CA THR A 564 -14.11 2.49 9.58
C THR A 564 -13.63 3.59 10.52
N GLY A 565 -12.72 4.45 10.06
CA GLY A 565 -12.10 5.52 10.85
C GLY A 565 -10.95 5.07 11.76
N SER A 566 -10.64 3.78 11.82
CA SER A 566 -9.54 3.21 12.62
C SER A 566 -8.90 2.02 11.90
N ILE A 567 -7.64 1.71 12.19
CA ILE A 567 -6.99 0.52 11.62
C ILE A 567 -7.55 -0.75 12.28
N ASN A 568 -8.13 -1.66 11.49
CA ASN A 568 -8.45 -3.00 11.98
C ASN A 568 -7.20 -3.89 11.98
N MET A 569 -6.66 -4.16 13.17
CA MET A 569 -5.42 -4.92 13.32
C MET A 569 -5.56 -6.42 13.00
N ASP A 570 -6.79 -6.94 12.97
CA ASP A 570 -7.08 -8.30 12.51
C ASP A 570 -7.01 -8.43 10.98
N CYS A 571 -7.06 -7.31 10.26
CA CYS A 571 -6.90 -7.25 8.80
C CYS A 571 -5.44 -7.18 8.34
N ARG A 572 -4.48 -7.31 9.28
CA ARG A 572 -3.06 -7.51 8.95
C ARG A 572 -2.84 -8.96 8.52
N ALA A 573 -2.63 -9.12 7.23
CA ALA A 573 -2.75 -10.42 6.58
C ALA A 573 -1.41 -11.04 6.15
N ALA A 574 -0.35 -10.25 5.98
CA ALA A 574 1.01 -10.76 5.72
C ALA A 574 2.09 -9.69 5.93
N SER A 575 3.29 -10.13 6.28
CA SER A 575 4.50 -9.28 6.30
C SER A 575 5.07 -9.06 4.90
N MET A 576 4.97 -10.04 4.00
CA MET A 576 5.47 -9.94 2.63
C MET A 576 4.82 -10.97 1.70
N LEU A 577 4.53 -10.60 0.45
CA LEU A 577 4.02 -11.54 -0.56
C LEU A 577 5.14 -12.42 -1.13
N LEU A 578 6.23 -11.84 -1.63
CA LEU A 578 7.31 -12.60 -2.27
C LEU A 578 8.69 -12.03 -1.93
N HIS A 579 9.58 -12.90 -1.45
CA HIS A 579 10.99 -12.58 -1.20
C HIS A 579 11.91 -13.38 -2.13
N ILE A 580 12.50 -12.75 -3.14
CA ILE A 580 13.54 -13.35 -3.99
C ILE A 580 14.91 -13.02 -3.39
N THR A 581 15.49 -13.98 -2.69
CA THR A 581 16.68 -13.76 -1.86
C THR A 581 17.97 -13.63 -2.67
N LYS A 582 19.01 -13.08 -2.05
CA LYS A 582 20.29 -12.68 -2.68
C LYS A 582 21.00 -13.71 -3.57
N GLN A 583 21.00 -14.98 -3.16
CA GLN A 583 21.70 -16.07 -3.86
C GLN A 583 20.81 -16.82 -4.87
N SER A 584 19.51 -16.51 -4.88
CA SER A 584 18.53 -17.20 -5.70
C SER A 584 18.55 -16.72 -7.15
N SER A 585 17.76 -17.36 -8.00
CA SER A 585 17.37 -16.87 -9.33
C SER A 585 15.94 -17.29 -9.59
N ALA A 586 15.15 -16.53 -10.32
CA ALA A 586 13.77 -16.90 -10.61
C ALA A 586 13.36 -16.60 -12.05
N TYR A 587 12.57 -17.49 -12.64
CA TYR A 587 11.78 -17.22 -13.84
C TYR A 587 10.31 -17.20 -13.44
N LEU A 588 9.68 -16.02 -13.45
CA LEU A 588 8.30 -15.82 -13.05
C LEU A 588 7.50 -15.34 -14.24
N GLU A 589 6.39 -16.03 -14.56
CA GLU A 589 5.56 -15.69 -15.71
C GLU A 589 4.08 -15.76 -15.34
N ASN A 590 3.34 -14.69 -15.66
CA ASN A 590 1.95 -14.51 -15.24
C ASN A 590 1.76 -14.76 -13.73
N VAL A 591 2.55 -14.05 -12.92
CA VAL A 591 2.49 -14.10 -11.45
C VAL A 591 1.85 -12.80 -10.97
N TRP A 592 0.74 -12.92 -10.24
CA TRP A 592 0.02 -11.79 -9.68
C TRP A 592 0.09 -11.85 -8.17
N ALA A 593 0.66 -10.82 -7.55
CA ALA A 593 0.79 -10.66 -6.12
C ALA A 593 -0.21 -9.60 -5.63
N TRP A 594 -1.43 -10.04 -5.37
CA TRP A 594 -2.59 -9.19 -5.10
C TRP A 594 -2.97 -9.20 -3.63
N VAL A 595 -2.98 -8.02 -3.03
CA VAL A 595 -3.63 -7.75 -1.75
C VAL A 595 -5.04 -7.27 -2.07
N ALA A 596 -6.06 -7.97 -1.58
CA ALA A 596 -7.41 -7.73 -2.04
C ALA A 596 -7.90 -6.31 -1.73
N ASP A 597 -8.22 -5.55 -2.77
CA ASP A 597 -8.87 -4.24 -2.69
C ASP A 597 -10.39 -4.36 -2.62
N HIS A 598 -10.97 -5.51 -2.99
CA HIS A 598 -12.40 -5.83 -2.92
C HIS A 598 -12.70 -7.32 -2.65
N ASP A 599 -13.93 -7.61 -2.23
CA ASP A 599 -14.44 -8.98 -2.02
C ASP A 599 -14.98 -9.59 -3.32
N VAL A 600 -14.35 -10.66 -3.82
CA VAL A 600 -14.69 -11.30 -5.11
C VAL A 600 -15.76 -12.39 -5.02
N ASP A 601 -16.39 -12.56 -3.85
CA ASP A 601 -17.43 -13.57 -3.63
C ASP A 601 -18.77 -12.93 -3.23
N ILE A 602 -18.96 -11.64 -3.50
CA ILE A 602 -20.23 -10.91 -3.41
C ILE A 602 -20.49 -10.11 -4.68
N LEU A 603 -21.76 -9.95 -5.04
CA LEU A 603 -22.17 -9.27 -6.28
C LEU A 603 -21.65 -7.84 -6.38
N ASP A 604 -21.77 -7.08 -5.29
CA ASP A 604 -21.38 -5.66 -5.24
C ASP A 604 -19.86 -5.44 -5.33
N GLN A 605 -19.06 -6.51 -5.18
CA GLN A 605 -17.60 -6.46 -5.13
C GLN A 605 -17.10 -5.34 -4.21
N THR A 606 -17.63 -5.31 -2.98
CA THR A 606 -17.38 -4.23 -2.04
C THR A 606 -15.88 -4.13 -1.72
N GLN A 607 -15.36 -2.90 -1.80
CA GLN A 607 -13.97 -2.59 -1.46
C GLN A 607 -13.67 -2.82 0.04
N ILE A 608 -12.44 -3.23 0.35
CA ILE A 608 -12.02 -3.69 1.69
C ILE A 608 -10.62 -3.20 2.09
N ASP A 609 -10.37 -3.11 3.38
CA ASP A 609 -9.08 -2.70 3.96
C ASP A 609 -8.24 -3.92 4.38
N ILE A 610 -7.42 -4.46 3.47
CA ILE A 610 -6.45 -5.52 3.80
C ILE A 610 -5.04 -4.93 3.88
N TYR A 611 -4.35 -5.21 4.98
CA TYR A 611 -3.00 -4.72 5.20
C TYR A 611 -1.99 -5.84 4.95
N VAL A 612 -1.09 -5.62 3.99
CA VAL A 612 0.15 -6.39 3.79
C VAL A 612 1.31 -5.41 3.68
N ALA A 613 2.40 -5.64 4.42
CA ALA A 613 3.47 -4.64 4.46
C ALA A 613 4.16 -4.49 3.09
N ARG A 614 4.57 -5.61 2.49
CA ARG A 614 5.48 -5.64 1.34
C ARG A 614 4.92 -6.52 0.23
N GLY A 615 5.00 -6.04 -1.01
CA GLY A 615 4.70 -6.85 -2.19
C GLY A 615 5.85 -7.82 -2.48
N VAL A 616 6.67 -7.45 -3.46
CA VAL A 616 7.80 -8.25 -3.96
C VAL A 616 9.14 -7.58 -3.60
N LEU A 617 9.95 -8.26 -2.79
CA LEU A 617 11.34 -7.89 -2.52
C LEU A 617 12.29 -8.76 -3.33
N ILE A 618 13.20 -8.13 -4.07
CA ILE A 618 14.22 -8.78 -4.90
C ILE A 618 15.59 -8.32 -4.43
N GLU A 619 16.38 -9.26 -3.93
CA GLU A 619 17.80 -9.05 -3.59
C GLU A 619 18.72 -9.88 -4.48
N SER A 620 18.13 -10.71 -5.37
CA SER A 620 18.88 -11.62 -6.24
C SER A 620 19.96 -10.89 -7.03
N THR A 621 21.14 -11.51 -7.06
CA THR A 621 22.26 -11.11 -7.91
C THR A 621 22.45 -12.06 -9.10
N ALA A 622 21.66 -13.14 -9.15
CA ALA A 622 21.64 -14.07 -10.27
C ALA A 622 20.47 -13.74 -11.22
N PRO A 623 20.52 -14.23 -12.47
CA PRO A 623 19.53 -13.88 -13.48
C PRO A 623 18.09 -14.10 -13.02
N THR A 624 17.27 -13.06 -13.06
CA THR A 624 15.87 -13.10 -12.65
C THR A 624 15.00 -12.48 -13.74
N TRP A 625 13.94 -13.17 -14.13
CA TRP A 625 13.00 -12.73 -15.17
C TRP A 625 11.59 -12.65 -14.60
N LEU A 626 10.95 -11.50 -14.81
CA LEU A 626 9.56 -11.24 -14.44
C LEU A 626 8.79 -10.92 -15.73
N TRP A 627 8.07 -11.91 -16.26
CA TRP A 627 7.27 -11.80 -17.47
C TRP A 627 5.79 -11.59 -17.14
N GLY A 628 5.27 -10.39 -17.41
CA GLY A 628 3.87 -10.03 -17.12
C GLY A 628 3.48 -10.23 -15.66
N THR A 629 4.31 -9.74 -14.73
CA THR A 629 4.01 -9.83 -13.30
C THR A 629 3.35 -8.56 -12.79
N ALA A 630 2.43 -8.70 -11.83
CA ALA A 630 1.78 -7.58 -11.16
C ALA A 630 1.92 -7.72 -9.65
N SER A 631 2.11 -6.61 -8.94
CA SER A 631 2.07 -6.55 -7.48
C SER A 631 1.28 -5.32 -7.06
N GLU A 632 0.27 -5.49 -6.23
CA GLU A 632 -0.71 -4.43 -5.98
C GLU A 632 -1.12 -4.34 -4.50
N HIS A 633 -1.42 -3.11 -4.08
CA HIS A 633 -2.05 -2.74 -2.82
C HIS A 633 -1.30 -3.12 -1.53
N SER A 634 0.01 -3.39 -1.61
CA SER A 634 0.86 -3.50 -0.42
C SER A 634 1.15 -2.13 0.18
N THR A 635 1.25 -2.04 1.50
CA THR A 635 1.33 -0.78 2.25
C THR A 635 2.62 0.01 1.99
N LEU A 636 3.77 -0.66 1.88
CA LEU A 636 5.09 0.00 1.80
C LEU A 636 5.58 0.14 0.36
N TYR A 637 5.53 -0.95 -0.39
CA TYR A 637 5.90 -0.99 -1.80
C TYR A 637 5.31 -2.22 -2.50
N GLN A 638 5.13 -2.08 -3.80
CA GLN A 638 4.74 -3.18 -4.67
C GLN A 638 5.97 -3.95 -5.15
N TYR A 639 7.00 -3.28 -5.65
CA TYR A 639 8.30 -3.86 -5.96
C TYR A 639 9.45 -3.10 -5.30
N GLN A 640 10.38 -3.84 -4.71
CA GLN A 640 11.67 -3.31 -4.23
C GLN A 640 12.81 -4.20 -4.68
N LEU A 641 13.80 -3.58 -5.34
CA LEU A 641 15.09 -4.17 -5.65
C LEU A 641 16.10 -3.56 -4.69
N SER A 642 16.73 -4.39 -3.85
CA SER A 642 17.79 -3.94 -2.94
C SER A 642 19.06 -4.75 -3.11
N GLY A 643 20.17 -4.10 -3.47
CA GLY A 643 21.44 -4.79 -3.74
C GLY A 643 21.37 -5.78 -4.90
N ALA A 644 20.34 -5.69 -5.74
CA ALA A 644 20.01 -6.67 -6.76
C ALA A 644 20.81 -6.43 -8.05
N SER A 645 21.01 -7.50 -8.83
CA SER A 645 21.55 -7.38 -10.17
C SER A 645 21.13 -8.49 -11.12
N ASN A 646 21.22 -8.22 -12.42
CA ASN A 646 20.78 -9.12 -13.49
C ASN A 646 19.27 -9.41 -13.41
N VAL A 647 18.46 -8.35 -13.39
CA VAL A 647 17.00 -8.47 -13.31
C VAL A 647 16.36 -7.93 -14.58
N PHE A 648 15.50 -8.74 -15.20
CA PHE A 648 14.62 -8.36 -16.29
C PHE A 648 13.16 -8.29 -15.79
N MET A 649 12.45 -7.23 -16.16
CA MET A 649 11.03 -6.98 -15.86
C MET A 649 10.30 -6.59 -17.15
N GLY A 650 9.27 -7.34 -17.57
CA GLY A 650 8.61 -7.11 -18.85
C GLY A 650 7.23 -7.75 -19.03
N LEU A 651 6.13 -6.99 -19.08
CA LEU A 651 5.96 -5.72 -18.36
C LEU A 651 5.74 -5.99 -16.87
N VAL A 652 5.81 -4.92 -16.07
CA VAL A 652 5.39 -4.95 -14.67
C VAL A 652 4.31 -3.90 -14.40
N GLN A 653 3.34 -4.27 -13.57
CA GLN A 653 2.20 -3.42 -13.24
C GLN A 653 1.98 -3.32 -11.72
N THR A 654 1.52 -2.16 -11.26
CA THR A 654 1.24 -1.88 -9.84
C THR A 654 0.07 -0.92 -9.60
N GLU A 655 -0.54 -1.05 -8.42
CA GLU A 655 -1.47 -0.08 -7.84
C GLU A 655 -1.15 0.17 -6.36
N SER A 656 -1.28 1.43 -5.92
CA SER A 656 -1.28 1.77 -4.49
C SER A 656 -2.57 1.29 -3.80
N PRO A 657 -2.54 0.94 -2.50
CA PRO A 657 -3.75 0.54 -1.78
C PRO A 657 -4.74 1.70 -1.67
N TYR A 658 -6.03 1.41 -1.86
CA TYR A 658 -7.05 2.44 -2.03
C TYR A 658 -7.36 3.22 -0.74
N TYR A 659 -7.08 2.61 0.40
CA TYR A 659 -7.24 3.24 1.71
C TYR A 659 -6.18 4.30 2.00
N GLN A 660 -4.98 4.25 1.39
CA GLN A 660 -3.94 5.23 1.66
C GLN A 660 -4.40 6.63 1.21
N PRO A 661 -4.16 7.68 2.01
CA PRO A 661 -3.28 7.78 3.18
C PRO A 661 -3.91 7.43 4.55
N SER A 662 -5.04 6.73 4.59
CA SER A 662 -5.72 6.31 5.82
C SER A 662 -5.55 4.79 6.06
N PRO A 663 -4.44 4.33 6.67
CA PRO A 663 -3.36 5.10 7.30
C PRO A 663 -2.17 5.37 6.38
N LEU A 664 -1.33 6.34 6.78
CA LEU A 664 -0.10 6.71 6.05
C LEU A 664 0.90 5.56 6.10
N GLY A 665 1.68 5.39 5.04
CA GLY A 665 2.87 4.56 5.09
C GLY A 665 3.81 5.05 6.20
N PRO A 666 4.28 4.19 7.12
CA PRO A 666 4.27 2.73 7.00
C PRO A 666 3.21 1.97 7.82
N LEU A 667 2.27 2.66 8.44
CA LEU A 667 1.27 2.02 9.29
C LEU A 667 0.38 1.06 8.49
N PRO A 668 -0.09 -0.05 9.08
CA PRO A 668 0.01 -0.43 10.50
C PRO A 668 1.29 -1.20 10.89
N TRP A 669 2.33 -1.12 10.06
CA TRP A 669 3.56 -1.88 10.28
C TRP A 669 4.52 -1.12 11.18
N SER A 670 5.20 -1.85 12.06
CA SER A 670 6.42 -1.33 12.68
C SER A 670 7.53 -1.47 11.67
N ILE A 671 8.09 -0.42 11.07
CA ILE A 671 9.36 -0.57 10.31
C ILE A 671 10.55 -0.73 11.27
N SER A 672 10.38 -1.54 12.31
CA SER A 672 11.13 -1.27 13.53
C SER A 672 11.18 -2.28 14.65
N ASP A 673 10.27 -3.25 14.79
CA ASP A 673 10.39 -4.21 15.89
C ASP A 673 10.58 -5.61 15.32
N GLY A 674 11.63 -6.29 15.77
CA GLY A 674 11.94 -7.65 15.34
C GLY A 674 12.36 -7.77 13.86
N ALA A 675 11.79 -8.70 13.09
CA ALA A 675 12.30 -9.08 11.78
C ALA A 675 12.34 -7.98 10.71
N ASP A 676 11.81 -6.79 10.97
CA ASP A 676 12.03 -5.61 10.12
C ASP A 676 13.45 -5.02 10.27
N ALA A 677 14.24 -5.53 11.22
CA ALA A 677 15.70 -5.47 11.17
C ALA A 677 16.32 -6.35 10.06
N GLN A 678 15.56 -7.31 9.50
CA GLN A 678 15.99 -8.14 8.35
C GLN A 678 15.78 -7.39 7.03
N PHE A 679 14.76 -6.54 6.93
CA PHE A 679 14.43 -5.75 5.73
C PHE A 679 14.89 -4.29 5.86
N VAL A 680 16.22 -4.13 6.01
CA VAL A 680 16.86 -2.85 6.39
C VAL A 680 16.57 -1.66 5.45
N ASP A 681 16.14 -1.92 4.23
CA ASP A 681 15.91 -0.92 3.19
C ASP A 681 14.45 -0.51 3.04
N ASP A 682 13.54 -0.98 3.88
CA ASP A 682 12.14 -0.57 3.83
C ASP A 682 11.94 0.95 3.90
N PRO A 683 10.93 1.49 3.19
CA PRO A 683 10.67 2.91 3.17
C PRO A 683 10.06 3.35 4.50
N THR A 684 10.80 4.15 5.27
CA THR A 684 10.32 4.74 6.53
C THR A 684 9.33 5.89 6.31
N PHE A 685 9.24 6.40 5.06
CA PHE A 685 8.51 7.60 4.64
C PHE A 685 8.89 8.88 5.39
N THR A 686 10.01 8.86 6.13
CA THR A 686 10.46 10.01 6.92
C THR A 686 10.84 11.20 6.04
N ASP A 687 11.24 10.95 4.81
CA ASP A 687 11.58 11.97 3.81
C ASP A 687 10.38 12.80 3.35
N CYS A 688 9.16 12.37 3.66
CA CYS A 688 7.94 13.16 3.45
C CYS A 688 7.73 14.28 4.48
N ILE A 689 8.58 14.37 5.50
CA ILE A 689 8.41 15.27 6.66
C ILE A 689 8.97 16.69 6.38
N ALA A 690 9.45 16.96 5.16
CA ALA A 690 10.01 18.25 4.77
C ALA A 690 8.94 19.36 4.65
N VAL A 691 9.33 20.62 4.94
CA VAL A 691 8.45 21.79 4.79
C VAL A 691 7.99 21.92 3.33
N GLY A 692 6.68 21.92 3.11
CA GLY A 692 6.06 22.07 1.78
C GLY A 692 5.70 20.77 1.08
N THR A 693 6.05 19.61 1.66
CA THR A 693 5.58 18.31 1.19
C THR A 693 4.20 18.01 1.75
N ASP A 694 3.29 17.58 0.88
CA ASP A 694 1.97 17.08 1.27
C ASP A 694 2.11 15.61 1.71
N ILE A 695 2.12 15.37 3.02
CA ILE A 695 2.41 14.04 3.57
C ILE A 695 1.38 12.99 3.18
N ASP A 696 0.12 13.41 3.02
CA ASP A 696 -1.00 12.55 2.62
C ASP A 696 -0.85 12.04 1.19
N LYS A 697 -0.03 12.72 0.38
CA LYS A 697 0.33 12.30 -0.98
C LYS A 697 1.69 11.62 -1.04
N CYS A 698 2.59 11.97 -0.13
CA CYS A 698 3.97 11.51 -0.17
C CYS A 698 4.18 10.16 0.53
N ALA A 699 3.51 9.93 1.67
CA ALA A 699 3.63 8.71 2.47
C ALA A 699 2.63 7.64 2.02
N VAL A 700 2.67 7.34 0.73
CA VAL A 700 1.85 6.34 0.04
C VAL A 700 2.80 5.31 -0.59
N SER A 701 2.35 4.06 -0.72
CA SER A 701 3.16 2.91 -1.14
C SER A 701 3.94 3.18 -2.43
N TRP A 702 5.22 2.78 -2.48
CA TRP A 702 5.99 2.90 -3.71
C TRP A 702 5.57 1.86 -4.75
N ALA A 703 5.48 2.23 -6.03
CA ALA A 703 5.31 1.25 -7.10
C ALA A 703 6.59 0.44 -7.31
N LEU A 704 7.73 1.12 -7.47
CA LEU A 704 9.03 0.49 -7.70
C LEU A 704 10.13 1.26 -6.98
N ARG A 705 10.94 0.55 -6.19
CA ARG A 705 12.17 1.08 -5.59
C ARG A 705 13.37 0.31 -6.09
N ILE A 706 14.38 1.00 -6.60
CA ILE A 706 15.65 0.40 -7.06
C ILE A 706 16.77 1.02 -6.22
N LEU A 707 17.33 0.23 -5.31
CA LEU A 707 18.24 0.67 -4.27
C LEU A 707 19.55 -0.12 -4.37
N ASP A 708 20.68 0.58 -4.45
CA ASP A 708 22.03 -0.04 -4.50
C ASP A 708 22.13 -1.20 -5.52
N SER A 709 21.41 -1.08 -6.64
CA SER A 709 21.22 -2.17 -7.61
C SER A 709 21.86 -1.83 -8.95
N SER A 710 22.15 -2.87 -9.74
CA SER A 710 22.80 -2.71 -11.05
C SER A 710 22.32 -3.71 -12.10
N ASP A 711 22.48 -3.37 -13.38
CA ASP A 711 22.08 -4.26 -14.49
C ASP A 711 20.59 -4.63 -14.40
N ILE A 712 19.73 -3.59 -14.33
CA ILE A 712 18.27 -3.70 -14.22
C ILE A 712 17.61 -3.23 -15.52
N TYR A 713 16.78 -4.10 -16.09
CA TYR A 713 16.12 -3.89 -17.37
C TYR A 713 14.61 -4.02 -17.19
N ALA A 714 13.90 -2.89 -17.24
CA ALA A 714 12.44 -2.87 -17.17
C ALA A 714 11.86 -2.34 -18.48
N TYR A 715 11.09 -3.18 -19.18
CA TYR A 715 10.49 -2.88 -20.47
C TYR A 715 8.98 -3.01 -20.36
N GLY A 716 8.26 -1.90 -20.51
CA GLY A 716 6.83 -1.82 -20.18
C GLY A 716 6.63 -1.70 -18.68
N ILE A 717 6.20 -0.52 -18.24
CA ILE A 717 6.01 -0.17 -16.85
C ILE A 717 4.65 0.51 -16.71
N GLY A 718 3.71 -0.11 -16.00
CA GLY A 718 2.36 0.41 -15.79
C GLY A 718 2.05 0.65 -14.31
N PHE A 719 2.24 1.85 -13.78
CA PHE A 719 2.12 2.10 -12.33
C PHE A 719 1.07 3.16 -11.98
N TYR A 720 0.09 2.81 -11.15
CA TYR A 720 -1.12 3.61 -10.98
C TYR A 720 -1.41 3.96 -9.52
N SER A 721 -1.95 5.16 -9.31
CA SER A 721 -2.50 5.61 -8.04
C SER A 721 -3.86 6.24 -8.29
N TRP A 722 -4.92 5.61 -7.80
CA TRP A 722 -6.30 5.95 -8.13
C TRP A 722 -7.05 6.72 -7.05
N PHE A 723 -6.58 6.62 -5.80
CA PHE A 723 -7.37 7.03 -4.66
C PHE A 723 -6.55 7.82 -3.65
N GLN A 724 -7.26 8.67 -2.92
CA GLN A 724 -6.91 9.15 -1.59
C GLN A 724 -8.10 8.84 -0.71
N ASP A 725 -7.93 7.89 0.23
CA ASP A 725 -9.00 7.47 1.15
C ASP A 725 -10.30 7.12 0.40
N TYR A 726 -10.18 6.23 -0.60
CA TYR A 726 -11.26 5.83 -1.51
C TYR A 726 -11.90 6.92 -2.38
N SER A 727 -11.40 8.17 -2.33
CA SER A 727 -11.82 9.23 -3.24
C SER A 727 -10.94 9.29 -4.50
N GLN A 728 -11.58 9.35 -5.67
CA GLN A 728 -10.90 9.55 -6.96
C GLN A 728 -10.81 11.03 -7.36
N ALA A 729 -11.13 11.98 -6.47
CA ALA A 729 -11.07 13.42 -6.80
C ALA A 729 -9.67 13.89 -7.22
N CYS A 730 -8.63 13.15 -6.82
CA CYS A 730 -7.24 13.37 -7.17
C CYS A 730 -6.86 12.90 -8.59
N VAL A 731 -7.61 11.97 -9.19
CA VAL A 731 -7.31 11.37 -10.50
C VAL A 731 -7.28 12.40 -11.64
N PRO A 732 -8.29 13.28 -11.82
CA PRO A 732 -8.23 14.30 -12.86
C PRO A 732 -7.16 15.38 -12.61
N LEU A 733 -6.65 15.48 -11.38
CA LEU A 733 -5.60 16.42 -10.98
C LEU A 733 -4.20 15.80 -11.02
N GLU A 734 -4.10 14.49 -11.30
CA GLU A 734 -2.85 13.73 -11.36
C GLU A 734 -2.02 13.84 -10.07
N ASN A 735 -2.69 13.88 -8.92
CA ASN A 735 -2.06 14.13 -7.63
C ASN A 735 -2.60 13.23 -6.50
N CYS A 736 -2.99 11.98 -6.82
CA CYS A 736 -3.36 10.98 -5.82
C CYS A 736 -2.16 10.63 -4.94
N GLN A 737 -0.97 10.65 -5.52
CA GLN A 737 0.29 10.39 -4.83
C GLN A 737 1.38 11.33 -5.37
N THR A 738 2.40 11.61 -4.58
CA THR A 738 3.51 12.47 -5.01
C THR A 738 4.49 11.72 -5.91
N ARG A 739 4.75 10.44 -5.66
CA ARG A 739 5.91 9.71 -6.20
C ARG A 739 5.66 8.21 -6.34
N LEU A 740 6.05 7.61 -7.47
CA LEU A 740 5.86 6.17 -7.75
C LEU A 740 7.15 5.37 -7.90
N ILE A 741 8.15 5.88 -8.64
CA ILE A 741 9.40 5.16 -8.92
C ILE A 741 10.57 5.82 -8.21
N GLN A 742 11.20 5.12 -7.27
CA GLN A 742 12.43 5.57 -6.62
C GLN A 742 13.66 4.88 -7.24
N THR A 743 14.69 5.66 -7.52
CA THR A 743 16.04 5.12 -7.73
C THR A 743 16.99 5.75 -6.71
N ALA A 744 17.87 4.95 -6.11
CA ALA A 744 18.89 5.45 -5.19
C ALA A 744 20.17 4.63 -5.33
N PHE A 745 21.30 5.32 -5.47
CA PHE A 745 22.64 4.71 -5.50
C PHE A 745 22.78 3.54 -6.49
N SER A 746 22.06 3.61 -7.61
CA SER A 746 21.98 2.52 -8.59
C SER A 746 22.61 2.91 -9.93
N GLU A 747 23.05 1.93 -10.71
CA GLU A 747 23.70 2.14 -12.01
C GLU A 747 23.31 1.08 -13.03
N LYS A 748 23.52 1.37 -14.32
CA LYS A 748 23.06 0.53 -15.44
C LYS A 748 21.57 0.19 -15.34
N ILE A 749 20.77 1.22 -15.10
CA ILE A 749 19.30 1.11 -15.00
C ILE A 749 18.69 1.56 -16.31
N TYR A 750 17.85 0.69 -16.88
CA TYR A 750 17.19 0.89 -18.15
C TYR A 750 15.67 0.73 -17.97
N LEU A 751 14.94 1.85 -18.02
CA LEU A 751 13.48 1.86 -17.89
C LEU A 751 12.87 2.31 -19.22
N TYR A 752 12.08 1.45 -19.86
CA TYR A 752 11.42 1.71 -21.15
C TYR A 752 9.91 1.58 -21.02
N GLY A 753 9.17 2.43 -21.74
CA GLY A 753 7.71 2.36 -21.84
C GLY A 753 7.01 2.58 -20.50
N ILE A 754 7.32 3.69 -19.82
CA ILE A 754 6.69 4.06 -18.54
C ILE A 754 5.35 4.75 -18.81
N ALA A 755 4.28 4.18 -18.27
CA ALA A 755 2.95 4.76 -18.20
C ALA A 755 2.51 4.81 -16.73
N THR A 756 2.24 6.01 -16.23
CA THR A 756 1.75 6.21 -14.86
C THR A 756 0.46 7.01 -14.80
N LYS A 757 -0.25 6.89 -13.68
CA LYS A 757 -1.50 7.63 -13.43
C LYS A 757 -1.59 8.11 -11.98
N GLY A 758 -2.11 9.32 -11.78
CA GLY A 758 -2.40 9.87 -10.46
C GLY A 758 -1.17 10.25 -9.64
N THR A 759 -0.02 10.48 -10.28
CA THR A 759 1.23 10.85 -9.60
C THR A 759 1.80 12.18 -10.09
N GLN A 760 2.42 12.94 -9.20
CA GLN A 760 3.11 14.19 -9.56
C GLN A 760 4.52 13.94 -10.12
N GLU A 761 5.27 13.05 -9.47
CA GLU A 761 6.59 12.59 -9.89
C GLU A 761 6.48 11.16 -10.42
N VAL A 762 6.81 10.98 -11.70
CA VAL A 762 6.84 9.68 -12.36
C VAL A 762 8.06 8.89 -11.87
N VAL A 763 9.23 9.53 -11.91
CA VAL A 763 10.50 9.00 -11.40
C VAL A 763 11.10 10.02 -10.44
N SER A 764 11.39 9.58 -9.22
CA SER A 764 11.94 10.35 -8.10
C SER A 764 13.34 9.83 -7.74
N PRO A 765 14.37 10.17 -8.54
CA PRO A 765 15.74 9.72 -8.29
C PRO A 765 16.37 10.43 -7.08
N THR A 766 17.19 9.70 -6.33
CA THR A 766 17.93 10.20 -5.16
C THR A 766 19.44 10.26 -5.46
N GLY A 767 20.04 11.45 -5.35
CA GLY A 767 21.46 11.70 -5.61
C GLY A 767 21.74 13.16 -6.01
N SER A 768 22.98 13.63 -5.87
CA SER A 768 23.43 14.96 -6.31
C SER A 768 23.19 15.14 -7.81
N ASN A 769 22.49 16.20 -8.17
CA ASN A 769 22.14 16.62 -9.53
C ASN A 769 21.06 15.79 -10.24
N LEU A 770 20.48 14.76 -9.60
CA LEU A 770 19.32 14.07 -10.17
C LEU A 770 18.04 14.88 -9.89
N VAL A 771 17.17 14.97 -10.89
CA VAL A 771 15.89 15.70 -10.81
C VAL A 771 14.75 14.77 -11.19
N ALA A 772 13.60 14.95 -10.55
CA ALA A 772 12.42 14.15 -10.82
C ALA A 772 11.88 14.35 -12.24
N ALA A 773 11.42 13.27 -12.86
CA ALA A 773 10.61 13.33 -14.07
C ALA A 773 9.16 13.56 -13.64
N ILE A 774 8.60 14.72 -13.95
CA ILE A 774 7.28 15.14 -13.46
C ILE A 774 6.16 14.81 -14.45
N GLN A 775 4.96 14.54 -13.94
CA GLN A 775 3.79 14.18 -14.75
C GLN A 775 3.41 15.29 -15.75
N GLN A 776 3.50 16.56 -15.37
CA GLN A 776 3.10 17.68 -16.21
C GLN A 776 3.84 17.71 -17.55
N ASP A 777 5.12 17.31 -17.56
CA ASP A 777 5.94 17.24 -18.77
C ASP A 777 5.70 15.95 -19.57
N ASN A 778 4.97 14.98 -19.03
CA ASN A 778 4.89 13.62 -19.56
C ASN A 778 3.47 13.12 -19.84
N GLN A 779 2.44 13.93 -19.63
CA GLN A 779 1.05 13.55 -19.92
C GLN A 779 0.85 13.23 -21.42
N ASN A 780 0.28 12.06 -21.72
CA ASN A 780 -0.10 11.66 -23.07
C ASN A 780 -1.43 10.87 -23.04
N GLY A 781 -2.54 11.53 -23.37
CA GLY A 781 -3.86 10.93 -23.25
C GLY A 781 -4.25 10.76 -21.78
N TYR A 782 -4.64 9.55 -21.38
CA TYR A 782 -5.11 9.28 -20.03
C TYR A 782 -3.99 9.11 -19.01
N THR A 783 -2.82 8.60 -19.42
CA THR A 783 -1.66 8.36 -18.55
C THR A 783 -0.50 9.28 -18.91
N THR A 784 0.56 9.25 -18.11
CA THR A 784 1.88 9.69 -18.60
C THR A 784 2.42 8.72 -19.64
N SER A 785 3.39 9.15 -20.43
CA SER A 785 4.10 8.28 -21.35
C SER A 785 5.55 8.73 -21.55
N ILE A 786 6.48 8.00 -20.93
CA ILE A 786 7.93 8.16 -21.12
C ILE A 786 8.44 6.94 -21.89
N ALA A 787 8.98 7.16 -23.09
CA ALA A 787 9.48 6.06 -23.91
C ALA A 787 10.75 5.45 -23.32
N ALA A 788 11.67 6.26 -22.78
CA ALA A 788 12.84 5.76 -22.05
C ALA A 788 13.34 6.74 -20.97
N TRP A 789 13.72 6.19 -19.82
CA TRP A 789 14.44 6.89 -18.75
C TRP A 789 15.78 6.18 -18.49
N LEU A 790 16.86 6.84 -18.90
CA LEU A 790 18.24 6.35 -18.99
C LEU A 790 19.33 7.21 -18.31
N PRO A 791 19.07 8.20 -17.42
CA PRO A 791 20.17 8.95 -16.77
C PRO A 791 21.16 8.08 -15.99
N LEU A 792 20.72 6.92 -15.50
CA LEU A 792 21.55 5.97 -14.74
C LEU A 792 22.08 4.80 -15.58
N ALA A 793 22.04 4.87 -16.91
CA ALA A 793 22.45 3.77 -17.78
C ALA A 793 23.98 3.53 -17.83
N GLN A 794 24.80 4.43 -17.29
CA GLN A 794 26.26 4.34 -17.33
C GLN A 794 26.87 3.89 -15.99
N PRO A 795 28.00 3.14 -16.01
CA PRO A 795 28.77 2.83 -14.80
C PRO A 795 29.25 4.10 -14.09
N GLY A 796 29.27 4.07 -12.75
CA GLY A 796 29.69 5.19 -11.91
C GLY A 796 28.61 6.22 -11.62
N SER A 797 27.39 6.08 -12.16
CA SER A 797 26.25 6.93 -11.80
C SER A 797 25.85 6.79 -10.33
N ALA A 798 26.17 5.64 -9.72
CA ALA A 798 25.95 5.39 -8.29
C ALA A 798 26.80 6.30 -7.37
N ALA A 799 27.93 6.85 -7.86
CA ALA A 799 28.86 7.67 -7.06
C ALA A 799 28.33 9.09 -6.73
N LEU A 800 27.15 9.44 -7.21
CA LEU A 800 26.54 10.77 -7.03
C LEU A 800 25.71 10.88 -5.73
N GLY A 801 26.04 10.18 -4.65
CA GLY A 801 25.37 10.42 -3.37
C GLY A 801 26.13 9.78 -2.22
N LYS A 802 26.21 10.48 -1.08
CA LYS A 802 26.67 9.83 0.16
C LYS A 802 25.65 8.76 0.52
N LYS A 803 26.11 7.51 0.61
CA LYS A 803 25.43 6.38 1.24
C LYS A 803 24.67 6.87 2.48
N ARG A 804 23.44 6.39 2.71
CA ARG A 804 22.82 6.51 4.05
C ARG A 804 23.86 5.99 5.04
N LEU A 805 24.41 6.87 5.87
CA LEU A 805 25.49 6.50 6.77
C LEU A 805 24.99 5.29 7.58
N PRO A 806 25.73 4.18 7.58
CA PRO A 806 25.24 2.96 8.20
C PRO A 806 24.87 3.24 9.65
N ALA A 807 23.80 2.59 10.14
CA ALA A 807 23.33 2.72 11.53
C ALA A 807 24.47 2.60 12.57
N SER A 808 25.55 1.90 12.22
CA SER A 808 26.79 1.78 12.99
C SER A 808 27.54 3.08 13.25
N GLU A 809 27.36 4.11 12.42
CA GLU A 809 28.00 5.42 12.59
C GLU A 809 27.22 6.35 13.56
N TRP A 810 25.97 6.01 13.89
CA TRP A 810 25.09 6.82 14.73
C TRP A 810 24.55 6.03 15.93
N ILE A 811 25.41 5.21 16.53
CA ILE A 811 25.11 4.47 17.76
C ILE A 811 25.07 5.47 18.93
N TYR A 812 24.11 5.29 19.82
CA TYR A 812 24.06 6.10 21.05
C TYR A 812 25.33 5.87 21.89
N ASN A 813 26.05 6.93 22.23
CA ASN A 813 27.24 6.86 23.07
C ASN A 813 27.00 7.50 24.44
N GLN A 814 26.89 6.65 25.47
CA GLN A 814 26.70 7.10 26.86
C GLN A 814 27.88 7.91 27.39
N ALA A 815 29.11 7.59 26.97
CA ALA A 815 30.30 8.33 27.40
C ALA A 815 30.28 9.77 26.87
N ASP A 816 29.76 10.00 25.67
CA ASP A 816 29.64 11.34 25.11
C ASP A 816 28.51 12.13 25.79
N ALA A 817 27.38 11.49 26.09
CA ALA A 817 26.33 12.10 26.92
C ALA A 817 26.87 12.51 28.30
N PHE A 818 27.71 11.66 28.90
CA PHE A 818 28.35 11.95 30.17
C PHE A 818 29.40 13.05 30.07
N ARG A 819 29.83 13.47 28.89
CA ARG A 819 30.79 14.58 28.71
C ARG A 819 30.10 15.92 28.43
N VAL A 820 28.78 15.93 28.25
CA VAL A 820 28.03 17.17 28.02
C VAL A 820 28.10 18.03 29.28
N THR A 821 28.62 19.23 29.15
CA THR A 821 28.72 20.22 30.25
C THR A 821 27.79 21.42 30.04
N LYS A 822 27.29 21.63 28.80
CA LYS A 822 26.35 22.68 28.41
C LYS A 822 25.44 22.15 27.29
N PHE A 823 24.19 22.61 27.27
CA PHE A 823 23.29 22.37 26.14
C PHE A 823 23.34 23.54 25.17
N HIS A 824 23.48 23.24 23.89
CA HIS A 824 23.48 24.21 22.80
C HIS A 824 22.09 24.43 22.24
N THR A 825 21.28 23.38 22.15
CA THR A 825 20.03 23.39 21.38
C THR A 825 19.08 22.34 21.93
N TRP A 826 17.82 22.69 22.16
CA TRP A 826 16.79 21.70 22.52
C TRP A 826 15.41 22.21 22.11
N ALA A 827 14.42 21.33 22.10
CA ALA A 827 13.06 21.68 21.72
C ALA A 827 11.98 20.88 22.47
N ALA A 828 10.77 21.41 22.50
CA ALA A 828 9.60 20.75 23.09
C ALA A 828 8.52 20.51 22.02
N PHE A 829 8.10 19.26 21.90
CA PHE A 829 7.06 18.79 20.98
C PHE A 829 5.92 18.16 21.77
N GLY A 830 4.76 18.00 21.15
CA GLY A 830 3.65 17.29 21.77
C GLY A 830 2.29 17.93 21.58
N ASP A 831 1.33 17.38 22.31
CA ASP A 831 -0.08 17.73 22.24
C ASP A 831 -0.47 18.84 23.23
N SER A 832 -1.77 18.88 23.55
CA SER A 832 -2.35 19.80 24.51
C SER A 832 -1.64 19.77 25.86
N TYR A 833 -1.16 18.63 26.36
CA TYR A 833 -0.47 18.59 27.65
C TYR A 833 0.84 19.39 27.63
N SER A 834 1.64 19.23 26.57
CA SER A 834 2.90 19.99 26.38
C SER A 834 2.68 21.47 26.10
N ALA A 835 1.63 21.80 25.33
CA ALA A 835 1.26 23.19 25.06
C ALA A 835 0.72 23.93 26.31
N GLY A 836 0.11 23.17 27.23
CA GLY A 836 -0.34 23.61 28.56
C GLY A 836 -1.49 24.63 28.55
N PRO A 837 -2.64 24.34 27.90
CA PRO A 837 -3.79 25.22 27.93
C PRO A 837 -4.22 25.49 29.37
N GLY A 838 -4.21 26.78 29.74
CA GLY A 838 -4.51 27.24 31.09
C GLY A 838 -3.29 27.53 31.99
N ALA A 839 -2.07 27.22 31.54
CA ALA A 839 -0.85 27.47 32.30
C ALA A 839 -0.22 28.83 31.99
N GLY A 840 -0.67 29.88 32.66
CA GLY A 840 -0.13 31.24 32.50
C GLY A 840 -0.80 32.02 31.37
N LYS A 841 -0.04 32.90 30.69
CA LYS A 841 -0.55 33.75 29.60
C LYS A 841 -0.39 33.07 28.24
N TYR A 842 -1.36 33.32 27.37
CA TYR A 842 -1.27 32.99 25.95
C TYR A 842 -0.15 33.81 25.28
N THR A 843 0.80 33.15 24.61
CA THR A 843 1.92 33.85 23.96
C THR A 843 1.75 33.97 22.47
N LYS A 844 1.79 35.21 21.95
CA LYS A 844 1.84 35.48 20.51
C LYS A 844 3.18 35.19 19.85
N GLU A 845 4.26 35.17 20.62
CA GLU A 845 5.63 34.99 20.13
C GLU A 845 5.86 33.65 19.42
N TYR A 846 5.05 32.64 19.72
CA TYR A 846 5.15 31.29 19.17
C TYR A 846 3.90 30.86 18.39
N ILE A 847 3.07 31.83 17.95
CA ILE A 847 1.91 31.53 17.10
C ILE A 847 2.38 30.84 15.82
N TYR A 848 1.77 29.69 15.55
CA TYR A 848 1.73 29.06 14.23
C TYR A 848 1.28 30.10 13.19
N LYS A 849 2.23 30.76 12.54
CA LYS A 849 2.02 31.40 11.24
C LYS A 849 2.46 30.39 10.18
N SER A 850 1.64 29.39 9.88
CA SER A 850 1.77 28.71 8.60
C SER A 850 1.40 29.73 7.51
N ARG A 851 2.39 30.30 6.83
CA ARG A 851 2.19 30.97 5.54
C ARG A 851 1.91 29.91 4.45
N LEU A 852 0.74 29.30 4.51
CA LEU A 852 0.07 28.70 3.35
C LEU A 852 -1.35 29.27 3.35
N ASP A 853 -1.62 30.14 2.38
CA ASP A 853 -2.94 30.65 1.97
C ASP A 853 -3.83 31.40 2.97
N GLY A 854 -3.27 32.03 3.99
CA GLY A 854 -3.97 33.11 4.71
C GLY A 854 -5.14 32.68 5.59
N GLN A 855 -5.28 31.39 5.92
CA GLN A 855 -6.22 30.92 6.96
C GLN A 855 -5.49 30.70 8.28
N LEU A 856 -5.97 31.36 9.34
CA LEU A 856 -5.51 31.23 10.72
C LEU A 856 -5.86 29.81 11.24
N LYS A 857 -4.87 29.03 11.66
CA LYS A 857 -5.10 27.77 12.41
C LYS A 857 -4.73 28.00 13.88
N ASP A 858 -5.68 27.79 14.80
CA ASP A 858 -5.56 28.21 16.21
C ASP A 858 -4.78 27.21 17.07
N CYS A 859 -3.45 27.17 16.91
CA CYS A 859 -2.56 26.47 17.84
C CYS A 859 -2.28 27.35 19.08
N MET A 860 -2.72 26.92 20.27
CA MET A 860 -2.57 27.69 21.50
C MET A 860 -1.42 27.20 22.38
N ILE A 861 -0.43 28.05 22.61
CA ILE A 861 0.73 27.76 23.47
C ILE A 861 0.78 28.77 24.62
N TYR A 862 1.04 28.28 25.84
CA TYR A 862 1.02 29.08 27.06
C TYR A 862 2.40 29.18 27.71
N ASN A 863 2.74 30.32 28.32
CA ASN A 863 4.09 30.57 28.86
C ASN A 863 4.35 30.04 30.27
N GLN A 864 3.52 29.16 30.82
CA GLN A 864 3.84 28.48 32.08
C GLN A 864 3.60 26.97 31.99
N ASN A 865 3.62 26.39 30.80
CA ASN A 865 3.71 24.93 30.66
C ASN A 865 5.09 24.40 31.10
N TYR A 866 5.21 23.08 31.25
CA TYR A 866 6.43 22.48 31.80
C TYR A 866 7.69 22.82 30.99
N ALA A 867 7.59 22.90 29.65
CA ALA A 867 8.73 23.16 28.78
C ALA A 867 9.22 24.60 28.94
N TYR A 868 8.30 25.55 28.97
CA TYR A 868 8.65 26.95 29.19
C TYR A 868 9.17 27.20 30.61
N GLN A 869 8.60 26.53 31.61
CA GLN A 869 9.14 26.61 32.97
C GLN A 869 10.54 26.00 33.08
N LEU A 870 10.82 24.91 32.34
CA LEU A 870 12.16 24.32 32.25
C LEU A 870 13.16 25.30 31.61
N PHE A 871 12.73 26.08 30.61
CA PHE A 871 13.54 27.09 29.93
C PHE A 871 13.78 28.36 30.79
N ASN A 872 12.72 28.95 31.35
CA ASN A 872 12.76 30.28 31.97
C ASN A 872 12.88 30.29 33.49
N SER A 873 12.52 29.19 34.17
CA SER A 873 12.70 29.03 35.62
C SER A 873 13.36 27.68 35.96
N PRO A 874 14.55 27.39 35.38
CA PRO A 874 15.33 26.21 35.70
C PRO A 874 15.78 26.26 37.17
N SER A 875 15.88 25.10 37.82
CA SER A 875 16.36 24.98 39.20
C SER A 875 17.75 25.63 39.37
N PRO A 876 18.11 26.17 40.57
CA PRO A 876 19.43 26.76 40.81
C PRO A 876 20.57 25.80 40.42
N GLY A 877 21.46 26.22 39.50
CA GLY A 877 22.52 25.38 38.90
C GLY A 877 22.19 24.86 37.49
N PHE A 878 20.91 24.58 37.20
CA PHE A 878 20.43 24.19 35.87
C PHE A 878 20.29 25.40 34.92
N ARG A 879 20.22 26.61 35.50
CA ARG A 879 20.02 27.89 34.82
C ARG A 879 21.11 28.24 33.82
N ASP A 880 22.37 28.22 34.22
CA ASP A 880 23.48 28.67 33.35
C ASP A 880 23.73 27.73 32.15
N ILE A 881 23.23 26.49 32.22
CA ILE A 881 23.39 25.44 31.21
C ILE A 881 22.32 25.61 30.13
N ILE A 882 21.06 25.77 30.51
CA ILE A 882 19.92 25.86 29.57
C ILE A 882 19.76 27.26 28.97
N THR A 883 20.02 28.34 29.71
CA THR A 883 19.81 29.70 29.19
C THR A 883 20.85 30.15 28.16
N SER A 884 21.92 29.36 27.96
CA SER A 884 22.97 29.63 26.97
C SER A 884 22.70 29.02 25.58
N GLY A 885 21.71 28.13 25.48
CA GLY A 885 21.34 27.43 24.25
C GLY A 885 20.05 27.95 23.61
N THR A 886 19.79 27.54 22.37
CA THR A 886 18.57 27.88 21.62
C THR A 886 17.44 26.91 21.92
N PHE A 887 16.33 27.41 22.45
CA PHE A 887 15.11 26.64 22.73
C PHE A 887 14.04 26.82 21.62
N GLY A 888 13.49 25.70 21.13
CA GLY A 888 12.35 25.69 20.22
C GLY A 888 11.07 25.18 20.88
N MET A 889 9.99 25.98 20.85
CA MET A 889 8.68 25.58 21.37
C MET A 889 7.76 25.17 20.22
N ASN A 890 7.67 23.86 19.95
CA ASN A 890 6.99 23.29 18.78
C ASN A 890 5.68 22.55 19.12
N SER A 891 5.34 22.43 20.40
CA SER A 891 4.13 21.75 20.89
C SER A 891 2.86 22.47 20.48
N CYS A 892 1.75 21.74 20.30
CA CYS A 892 0.51 22.33 19.83
C CYS A 892 -0.75 21.73 20.46
N THR A 893 -1.68 22.58 20.90
CA THR A 893 -3.02 22.14 21.34
C THR A 893 -3.78 21.49 20.20
N GLY A 894 -4.53 20.45 20.53
CA GLY A 894 -5.26 19.65 19.54
C GLY A 894 -4.38 18.67 18.75
N ALA A 895 -3.04 18.69 18.93
CA ALA A 895 -2.20 17.84 18.13
C ALA A 895 -2.34 16.35 18.43
N ARG A 896 -2.36 15.53 17.36
CA ARG A 896 -2.55 14.08 17.39
C ARG A 896 -1.42 13.37 16.64
N ASN A 897 -1.25 12.08 16.84
CA ASN A 897 -0.35 11.28 16.00
C ASN A 897 -0.90 11.14 14.56
N LYS A 898 -2.22 11.20 14.36
CA LYS A 898 -2.91 11.10 13.06
C LYS A 898 -3.97 12.21 12.90
N ALA A 899 -4.11 12.77 11.69
CA ALA A 899 -5.25 13.64 11.36
C ALA A 899 -6.48 12.81 10.98
N PRO A 900 -7.70 13.16 11.42
CA PRO A 900 -8.92 12.64 10.79
C PRO A 900 -9.01 13.12 9.32
N PRO A 901 -9.67 12.35 8.43
CA PRO A 901 -9.80 12.75 7.03
C PRO A 901 -10.63 14.03 6.89
N LEU A 902 -10.02 15.01 6.23
CA LEU A 902 -10.52 16.27 5.67
C LEU A 902 -11.92 16.72 6.10
N SER A 903 -11.97 17.65 7.07
CA SER A 903 -13.02 18.67 7.12
C SER A 903 -12.45 20.01 7.60
N GLN A 904 -12.82 21.12 6.93
CA GLN A 904 -12.25 22.45 7.19
C GLN A 904 -12.17 22.79 8.69
N GLY A 905 -10.94 22.88 9.20
CA GLY A 905 -10.63 23.16 10.62
C GLY A 905 -9.70 22.15 11.31
N ASP A 906 -9.08 21.23 10.56
CA ASP A 906 -8.36 20.06 11.07
C ASP A 906 -7.18 20.35 12.04
N PRO A 907 -6.96 19.48 13.06
CA PRO A 907 -5.92 19.60 14.09
C PRO A 907 -4.49 19.39 13.55
N VAL A 908 -3.50 20.06 14.17
CA VAL A 908 -2.07 19.90 13.84
C VAL A 908 -1.61 18.47 14.09
N THR A 909 -0.90 17.79 13.18
CA THR A 909 -0.37 16.44 13.49
C THR A 909 1.01 16.49 14.13
N MET A 910 1.40 15.45 14.85
CA MET A 910 2.75 15.32 15.39
C MET A 910 3.78 15.36 14.25
N ILE A 911 3.46 14.78 13.10
CA ILE A 911 4.34 14.82 11.92
C ILE A 911 4.54 16.25 11.41
N GLU A 912 3.49 17.08 11.40
CA GLU A 912 3.62 18.48 11.04
C GLU A 912 4.52 19.26 12.00
N GLN A 913 4.64 18.85 13.27
CA GLN A 913 5.58 19.48 14.19
C GLN A 913 7.03 19.13 13.82
N LEU A 914 7.29 17.92 13.31
CA LEU A 914 8.65 17.43 12.99
C LEU A 914 9.42 18.30 11.99
N LYS A 915 8.72 19.07 11.14
CA LYS A 915 9.35 20.02 10.22
C LYS A 915 10.17 21.12 10.91
N TYR A 916 9.95 21.32 12.22
CA TYR A 916 10.69 22.28 13.05
C TYR A 916 11.87 21.64 13.80
N LEU A 917 12.16 20.37 13.55
CA LEU A 917 13.35 19.70 14.05
C LEU A 917 14.58 20.22 13.30
N ARG A 918 15.53 20.83 14.02
CA ARG A 918 16.73 21.44 13.43
C ARG A 918 17.80 20.42 13.09
N GLY A 919 17.80 19.27 13.76
CA GLY A 919 18.79 18.21 13.57
C GLY A 919 20.12 18.50 14.26
N ASP A 920 20.14 19.47 15.18
CA ASP A 920 21.29 19.83 16.01
C ASP A 920 20.99 19.79 17.50
N GLU A 921 19.75 19.47 17.91
CA GLU A 921 19.31 19.37 19.30
C GLU A 921 20.13 18.37 20.12
N ASP A 922 20.44 18.72 21.37
CA ASP A 922 21.02 17.81 22.37
C ASP A 922 19.95 16.85 22.92
N PHE A 923 18.74 17.36 23.13
CA PHE A 923 17.56 16.58 23.51
C PHE A 923 16.26 17.26 23.09
N ILE A 924 15.17 16.50 23.13
CA ILE A 924 13.81 17.04 23.05
C ILE A 924 12.94 16.52 24.18
N THR A 925 11.90 17.28 24.52
CA THR A 925 10.81 16.82 25.40
C THR A 925 9.56 16.57 24.58
N LEU A 926 8.80 15.51 24.91
CA LEU A 926 7.63 15.07 24.16
C LEU A 926 6.51 14.63 25.10
N SER A 927 5.28 15.07 24.83
CA SER A 927 4.06 14.51 25.42
C SER A 927 3.01 14.38 24.34
N ILE A 928 2.67 13.15 23.93
CA ILE A 928 1.75 12.89 22.81
C ILE A 928 0.94 11.62 23.11
N GLY A 929 -0.33 11.59 22.70
CA GLY A 929 -1.25 10.47 22.90
C GLY A 929 -2.55 10.83 23.62
N GLY A 930 -2.58 11.92 24.39
CA GLY A 930 -3.77 12.36 25.12
C GLY A 930 -4.90 12.80 24.21
N ASN A 931 -4.58 13.54 23.15
CA ASN A 931 -5.59 13.94 22.15
C ASN A 931 -6.05 12.76 21.27
N ASP A 932 -5.21 11.74 21.07
CA ASP A 932 -5.55 10.55 20.27
C ASP A 932 -6.64 9.69 20.94
N ILE A 933 -6.75 9.74 22.27
CA ILE A 933 -7.83 9.09 23.03
C ILE A 933 -9.02 10.05 23.31
N ASN A 934 -9.07 11.21 22.65
CA ASN A 934 -10.06 12.26 22.88
C ASN A 934 -10.15 12.72 24.35
N PHE A 935 -9.02 12.76 25.08
CA PHE A 935 -8.99 12.99 26.53
C PHE A 935 -9.80 14.22 26.98
N ALA A 936 -9.62 15.37 26.32
CA ALA A 936 -10.31 16.60 26.69
C ALA A 936 -11.84 16.54 26.44
N ASP A 937 -12.27 15.86 25.37
CA ASP A 937 -13.69 15.66 25.06
C ASP A 937 -14.35 14.67 26.03
N MET A 938 -13.63 13.60 26.39
CA MET A 938 -14.06 12.68 27.43
C MET A 938 -14.13 13.36 28.80
N ALA A 939 -13.13 14.17 29.18
CA ALA A 939 -13.11 14.88 30.46
C ALA A 939 -14.28 15.83 30.59
N ASP A 940 -14.57 16.56 29.52
CA ASP A 940 -15.72 17.43 29.45
C ASP A 940 -17.06 16.67 29.50
N ALA A 941 -17.22 15.60 28.71
CA ALA A 941 -18.47 14.84 28.66
C ALA A 941 -18.77 14.05 29.95
N CYS A 942 -17.73 13.58 30.64
CA CYS A 942 -17.86 12.64 31.76
C CYS A 942 -17.63 13.25 33.15
N VAL A 943 -16.87 14.34 33.26
CA VAL A 943 -16.49 14.91 34.56
C VAL A 943 -17.06 16.31 34.73
N PHE A 944 -16.83 17.18 33.74
CA PHE A 944 -16.96 18.61 33.99
C PHE A 944 -18.16 19.31 33.34
N GLY A 945 -18.68 18.82 32.22
CA GLY A 945 -19.91 19.31 31.58
C GLY A 945 -19.86 20.77 31.11
N PHE A 946 -18.73 21.23 30.58
CA PHE A 946 -18.54 22.61 30.13
C PHE A 946 -19.19 22.89 28.79
N ARG A 947 -19.14 21.94 27.85
CA ARG A 947 -19.63 22.14 26.47
C ARG A 947 -20.94 21.41 26.27
N LYS A 948 -22.01 22.17 25.99
CA LYS A 948 -23.36 21.62 25.73
C LYS A 948 -23.36 20.54 24.63
N LYS A 949 -22.48 20.68 23.61
CA LYS A 949 -22.35 19.72 22.49
C LYS A 949 -21.91 18.31 22.90
N ASN A 950 -21.28 18.18 24.07
CA ASN A 950 -20.74 16.92 24.59
C ASN A 950 -21.64 16.29 25.66
N ASN A 951 -22.73 16.96 26.04
CA ASN A 951 -23.71 16.42 26.98
C ASN A 951 -24.25 15.08 26.47
N GLY A 952 -24.11 14.03 27.26
CA GLY A 952 -24.66 12.69 26.97
C GLY A 952 -23.78 11.83 26.09
N LYS A 953 -22.57 12.30 25.74
CA LYS A 953 -21.59 11.58 24.91
C LYS A 953 -20.50 10.88 25.71
N CYS A 954 -20.65 10.77 27.03
CA CYS A 954 -19.61 10.17 27.88
C CYS A 954 -19.28 8.74 27.44
N GLU A 955 -20.28 7.86 27.34
CA GLU A 955 -20.10 6.46 26.93
C GLU A 955 -19.48 6.32 25.53
N GLU A 956 -19.86 7.22 24.59
CA GLU A 956 -19.29 7.27 23.24
C GLU A 956 -17.78 7.54 23.28
N PHE A 957 -17.36 8.59 23.99
CA PHE A 957 -15.94 8.95 24.10
C PHE A 957 -15.13 7.92 24.90
N GLN A 958 -15.73 7.31 25.93
CA GLN A 958 -15.11 6.21 26.67
C GLN A 958 -14.81 5.02 25.75
N ARG A 959 -15.78 4.60 24.93
CA ARG A 959 -15.60 3.51 23.96
C ARG A 959 -14.50 3.83 22.94
N LEU A 960 -14.46 5.05 22.42
CA LEU A 960 -13.41 5.47 21.49
C LEU A 960 -12.01 5.43 22.13
N ALA A 961 -11.89 5.87 23.39
CA ALA A 961 -10.63 5.81 24.13
C ALA A 961 -10.19 4.36 24.39
N GLU A 962 -11.12 3.49 24.78
CA GLU A 962 -10.84 2.06 25.00
C GLU A 962 -10.35 1.37 23.73
N VAL A 963 -11.04 1.57 22.59
CA VAL A 963 -10.66 0.99 21.29
C VAL A 963 -9.25 1.44 20.89
N ALA A 964 -8.91 2.73 21.08
CA ALA A 964 -7.57 3.24 20.78
C ALA A 964 -6.47 2.63 21.66
N LEU A 965 -6.81 2.22 22.90
CA LEU A 965 -5.88 1.76 23.94
C LEU A 965 -5.80 0.25 24.13
N LEU A 966 -6.55 -0.56 23.38
CA LEU A 966 -6.46 -2.02 23.46
C LEU A 966 -5.00 -2.50 23.26
N PRO A 967 -4.61 -3.68 23.80
CA PRO A 967 -3.26 -4.24 23.59
C PRO A 967 -2.86 -4.39 22.11
N TYR A 968 -3.86 -4.45 21.21
CA TYR A 968 -3.74 -4.43 19.76
C TYR A 968 -4.29 -3.13 19.13
N GLY A 969 -4.38 -2.04 19.90
CA GLY A 969 -4.91 -0.74 19.46
C GLY A 969 -3.92 0.05 18.60
N GLU A 970 -4.45 1.02 17.84
CA GLU A 970 -3.68 1.87 16.92
C GLU A 970 -2.62 2.72 17.66
N LEU A 971 -2.87 3.12 18.92
CA LEU A 971 -2.08 4.15 19.58
C LEU A 971 -0.63 3.75 19.89
N ARG A 972 -0.36 2.55 20.42
CA ARG A 972 1.03 2.13 20.71
C ARG A 972 1.86 2.10 19.41
N SER A 973 1.26 1.62 18.32
CA SER A 973 1.90 1.59 16.99
C SER A 973 2.18 3.00 16.47
N LEU A 974 1.22 3.92 16.62
CA LEU A 974 1.38 5.34 16.28
C LEU A 974 2.49 6.01 17.09
N LEU A 975 2.49 5.83 18.42
CA LEU A 975 3.49 6.41 19.33
C LEU A 975 4.89 5.92 18.99
N ARG A 976 5.04 4.60 18.80
CA ARG A 976 6.28 3.98 18.36
C ARG A 976 6.76 4.63 17.06
N GLN A 977 5.89 4.69 16.05
CA GLN A 977 6.22 5.28 14.75
C GLN A 977 6.67 6.73 14.87
N THR A 978 5.98 7.54 15.69
CA THR A 978 6.36 8.92 16.01
C THR A 978 7.78 9.01 16.56
N TYR A 979 8.16 8.13 17.49
CA TYR A 979 9.50 8.14 18.08
C TYR A 979 10.58 7.74 17.07
N ILE A 980 10.31 6.76 16.21
CA ILE A 980 11.21 6.40 15.10
C ILE A 980 11.33 7.54 14.11
N TRP A 981 10.23 8.16 13.70
CA TRP A 981 10.24 9.32 12.82
C TRP A 981 11.02 10.48 13.41
N LEU A 982 10.95 10.72 14.72
CA LEU A 982 11.77 11.74 15.38
C LEU A 982 13.27 11.43 15.28
N ILE A 983 13.67 10.20 15.61
CA ILE A 983 15.08 9.78 15.57
C ILE A 983 15.58 9.79 14.12
N ASP A 984 14.83 9.20 13.20
CA ASP A 984 15.18 9.11 11.80
C ASP A 984 15.16 10.50 11.14
N ALA A 985 14.21 11.38 11.46
CA ALA A 985 14.22 12.74 10.94
C ALA A 985 15.44 13.52 11.45
N TYR A 986 15.83 13.35 12.72
CA TYR A 986 17.03 13.96 13.27
C TYR A 986 18.30 13.55 12.49
N TYR A 987 18.46 12.24 12.24
CA TYR A 987 19.65 11.67 11.59
C TYR A 987 19.58 11.54 10.06
N ASN A 988 18.41 11.68 9.44
CA ASN A 988 18.26 11.55 7.98
C ASN A 988 17.78 12.87 7.35
N ASN A 989 16.87 13.62 7.99
CA ASN A 989 16.13 14.73 7.36
C ASN A 989 16.23 16.11 8.01
N GLY A 990 17.08 16.33 9.02
CA GLY A 990 17.26 17.68 9.59
C GLY A 990 17.39 18.70 8.46
N VAL A 991 16.41 19.60 8.33
CA VAL A 991 15.96 20.34 7.13
C VAL A 991 17.04 21.23 6.48
N TYR A 992 18.29 21.13 6.94
CA TYR A 992 19.42 21.96 6.52
C TYR A 992 20.73 21.21 6.24
N ASN A 993 20.73 19.89 6.00
CA ASN A 993 21.98 19.16 5.70
C ASN A 993 23.10 19.39 6.75
N ASN A 994 22.73 19.74 7.98
CA ASN A 994 23.70 20.02 9.04
C ASN A 994 24.23 18.71 9.64
N LEU A 995 24.87 17.91 8.80
CA LEU A 995 25.56 16.67 9.20
C LEU A 995 26.56 16.93 10.34
N ALA A 996 27.12 18.15 10.41
CA ALA A 996 28.07 18.58 11.44
C ALA A 996 27.45 18.89 12.81
N GLY A 997 26.14 19.17 12.87
CA GLY A 997 25.42 19.56 14.08
C GLY A 997 24.92 18.39 14.93
N ARG A 998 24.73 17.21 14.31
CA ARG A 998 24.11 16.03 14.93
C ARG A 998 24.94 15.48 16.07
N LYS A 999 24.27 15.10 17.16
CA LYS A 999 24.91 14.59 18.37
C LYS A 999 24.72 13.09 18.50
N PRO A 1000 25.76 12.28 18.75
CA PRO A 1000 25.60 10.85 18.99
C PRO A 1000 24.79 10.56 20.27
N TYR A 1001 24.75 11.52 21.20
CA TYR A 1001 24.04 11.46 22.48
C TYR A 1001 22.61 12.04 22.47
N PHE A 1002 22.05 12.39 21.31
CA PHE A 1002 20.67 12.89 21.20
C PHE A 1002 19.67 11.99 21.93
N THR A 1003 18.81 12.59 22.76
CA THR A 1003 17.85 11.89 23.62
C THR A 1003 16.44 12.53 23.54
N ILE A 1004 15.40 11.69 23.52
CA ILE A 1004 13.99 12.09 23.56
C ILE A 1004 13.44 11.77 24.95
N PHE A 1005 12.96 12.77 25.68
CA PHE A 1005 12.30 12.59 26.98
C PHE A 1005 10.79 12.62 26.82
N VAL A 1006 10.14 11.49 27.04
CA VAL A 1006 8.68 11.33 26.85
C VAL A 1006 8.00 11.31 28.21
N THR A 1007 7.13 12.29 28.48
CA THR A 1007 6.36 12.31 29.72
C THR A 1007 5.13 11.42 29.64
N ASN A 1008 4.70 10.89 30.78
CA ASN A 1008 3.41 10.22 30.92
C ASN A 1008 2.28 11.21 31.20
N TYR A 1009 1.03 10.73 31.22
CA TYR A 1009 -0.12 11.53 31.59
C TYR A 1009 -0.52 11.25 33.04
N MET A 1010 -0.80 12.29 33.80
CA MET A 1010 -1.19 12.18 35.21
C MET A 1010 -2.66 11.74 35.38
N LYS A 1011 -2.95 10.87 36.35
CA LYS A 1011 -4.33 10.50 36.69
C LYS A 1011 -5.02 11.62 37.45
N LEU A 1012 -6.23 11.94 37.01
CA LEU A 1012 -7.04 13.04 37.58
C LEU A 1012 -7.56 12.75 38.99
N PHE A 1013 -7.90 11.49 39.29
CA PHE A 1013 -8.57 11.11 40.54
C PHE A 1013 -7.76 10.10 41.34
N ARG A 1014 -7.83 10.21 42.67
CA ARG A 1014 -7.43 9.12 43.56
C ARG A 1014 -8.50 8.03 43.61
N VAL A 1015 -8.07 6.77 43.52
CA VAL A 1015 -8.98 5.60 43.45
C VAL A 1015 -8.90 4.71 44.71
N SER A 1016 -7.83 4.78 45.50
CA SER A 1016 -7.72 4.01 46.74
C SER A 1016 -8.18 4.83 47.95
N PRO A 1017 -9.23 4.43 48.70
CA PRO A 1017 -9.36 4.89 50.07
C PRO A 1017 -8.32 4.15 50.95
N PRO A 1018 -7.77 4.78 52.00
CA PRO A 1018 -7.25 4.03 53.15
C PRO A 1018 -8.34 3.08 53.65
N ALA A 1019 -7.97 1.87 54.07
CA ALA A 1019 -8.95 0.88 54.55
C ALA A 1019 -9.87 1.49 55.63
N GLY A 1020 -11.18 1.55 55.35
CA GLY A 1020 -12.22 1.92 56.31
C GLY A 1020 -12.85 3.32 56.19
N THR A 1021 -12.61 4.11 55.13
CA THR A 1021 -13.22 5.45 54.98
C THR A 1021 -14.06 5.62 53.70
N THR A 1022 -15.21 6.29 53.81
CA THR A 1022 -15.97 6.85 52.69
C THR A 1022 -15.32 8.17 52.26
N THR A 1023 -15.07 8.36 50.96
CA THR A 1023 -14.56 9.63 50.43
C THR A 1023 -15.69 10.62 50.20
N ASN A 1024 -15.52 11.90 50.56
CA ASN A 1024 -16.44 13.00 50.25
C ASN A 1024 -16.41 13.41 48.75
N CYS A 1025 -16.21 12.42 47.87
CA CYS A 1025 -16.12 12.55 46.42
C CYS A 1025 -17.11 11.62 45.68
N ASP A 1026 -17.85 10.76 46.41
CA ASP A 1026 -18.96 10.00 45.83
C ASP A 1026 -20.27 10.80 45.87
N ASN A 1027 -21.13 10.62 44.86
CA ASN A 1027 -22.45 11.27 44.73
C ASN A 1027 -22.41 12.80 44.58
N ILE A 1028 -21.31 13.33 44.06
CA ILE A 1028 -21.15 14.74 43.68
C ILE A 1028 -20.91 14.82 42.17
N ASN A 1029 -21.17 15.95 41.52
CA ASN A 1029 -20.58 16.19 40.20
C ASN A 1029 -19.57 17.34 40.21
N PHE A 1030 -18.62 17.26 39.29
CA PHE A 1030 -17.60 18.28 39.04
C PHE A 1030 -18.09 19.34 38.05
N LYS A 1031 -19.42 19.36 37.78
CA LYS A 1031 -20.04 20.32 36.90
C LYS A 1031 -19.98 21.69 37.53
N TYR A 1032 -19.38 22.63 36.81
CA TYR A 1032 -19.24 23.99 37.30
C TYR A 1032 -20.62 24.67 37.40
N LYS A 1033 -20.94 25.25 38.57
CA LYS A 1033 -22.16 26.05 38.82
C LYS A 1033 -21.80 27.51 39.11
N ALA A 1034 -22.72 28.42 38.78
CA ALA A 1034 -22.54 29.88 38.92
C ALA A 1034 -22.22 30.34 40.36
N VAL A 1035 -22.51 29.51 41.37
CA VAL A 1035 -22.17 29.74 42.78
C VAL A 1035 -21.10 28.72 43.21
N PRO A 1036 -19.87 29.15 43.54
CA PRO A 1036 -18.81 28.27 44.05
C PRO A 1036 -19.27 27.54 45.31
N GLY A 1037 -19.12 26.21 45.32
CA GLY A 1037 -19.50 25.35 46.45
C GLY A 1037 -20.93 24.78 46.40
N GLN A 1038 -21.74 25.11 45.38
CA GLN A 1038 -22.99 24.37 45.14
C GLN A 1038 -22.71 23.06 44.42
N VAL A 1039 -23.01 21.95 45.09
CA VAL A 1039 -22.94 20.60 44.52
C VAL A 1039 -24.27 20.29 43.83
N ASP A 1040 -24.24 19.82 42.59
CA ASP A 1040 -25.40 19.19 41.98
C ASP A 1040 -25.41 17.71 42.40
N GLN A 1041 -26.45 17.33 43.13
CA GLN A 1041 -26.68 15.95 43.56
C GLN A 1041 -27.83 15.30 42.77
N ASN A 1042 -28.26 15.92 41.66
CA ASN A 1042 -29.29 15.34 40.82
C ASN A 1042 -28.74 14.03 40.19
N PRO A 1043 -29.34 12.86 40.46
CA PRO A 1043 -28.90 11.60 39.86
C PRO A 1043 -29.05 11.58 38.33
N ASP A 1044 -29.91 12.43 37.76
CA ASP A 1044 -30.09 12.60 36.32
C ASP A 1044 -29.18 13.72 35.74
N SER A 1045 -28.19 14.20 36.50
CA SER A 1045 -27.29 15.25 36.02
C SER A 1045 -26.44 14.75 34.85
N ASN A 1046 -26.12 15.67 33.95
CA ASN A 1046 -25.18 15.44 32.85
C ASN A 1046 -24.05 16.48 32.95
N PRO A 1047 -22.80 16.07 33.24
CA PRO A 1047 -22.33 14.68 33.48
C PRO A 1047 -22.92 14.05 34.75
N ALA A 1048 -22.88 12.71 34.81
CA ALA A 1048 -23.39 11.92 35.93
C ALA A 1048 -22.62 12.19 37.23
N LEU A 1049 -23.23 11.88 38.38
CA LEU A 1049 -22.58 11.97 39.68
C LEU A 1049 -21.37 11.03 39.74
N MET A 1050 -20.23 11.57 40.17
CA MET A 1050 -18.97 10.87 40.39
C MET A 1050 -19.15 9.74 41.41
N ASN A 1051 -18.68 8.55 41.08
CA ASN A 1051 -18.63 7.39 41.96
C ASN A 1051 -17.29 6.65 41.82
N PHE A 1052 -17.10 5.63 42.65
CA PHE A 1052 -15.89 4.81 42.64
C PHE A 1052 -15.57 4.19 41.27
N GLU A 1053 -16.56 3.62 40.58
CA GLU A 1053 -16.35 2.97 39.27
C GLU A 1053 -15.91 3.97 38.20
N GLN A 1054 -16.46 5.19 38.21
CA GLN A 1054 -16.03 6.24 37.30
C GLN A 1054 -14.61 6.73 37.60
N ARG A 1055 -14.23 6.91 38.87
CA ARG A 1055 -12.83 7.23 39.24
C ARG A 1055 -11.88 6.11 38.82
N LEU A 1056 -12.30 4.86 39.02
CA LEU A 1056 -11.54 3.67 38.62
C LEU A 1056 -11.36 3.62 37.11
N PHE A 1057 -12.41 3.90 36.32
CA PHE A 1057 -12.34 4.02 34.88
C PHE A 1057 -11.29 5.07 34.44
N TRP A 1058 -11.34 6.28 35.00
CA TRP A 1058 -10.39 7.35 34.67
C TRP A 1058 -8.93 6.97 34.96
N SER A 1059 -8.70 6.33 36.11
CA SER A 1059 -7.37 5.81 36.47
C SER A 1059 -6.91 4.68 35.55
N ARG A 1060 -7.82 3.81 35.10
CA ARG A 1060 -7.52 2.73 34.15
C ARG A 1060 -7.16 3.26 32.77
N ILE A 1061 -7.95 4.17 32.19
CA ILE A 1061 -7.68 4.72 30.86
C ILE A 1061 -6.32 5.41 30.80
N LEU A 1062 -5.99 6.24 31.78
CA LEU A 1062 -4.68 6.90 31.84
C LEU A 1062 -3.55 5.93 32.18
N GLY A 1063 -3.84 4.88 32.94
CA GLY A 1063 -2.94 3.73 33.12
C GLY A 1063 -2.61 3.05 31.78
N TYR A 1064 -3.63 2.71 30.99
CA TYR A 1064 -3.45 2.09 29.68
C TYR A 1064 -2.75 3.00 28.67
N LEU A 1065 -3.04 4.32 28.68
CA LEU A 1065 -2.28 5.29 27.88
C LEU A 1065 -0.80 5.30 28.25
N ASN A 1066 -0.49 5.32 29.55
CA ASN A 1066 0.88 5.30 30.04
C ASN A 1066 1.58 3.96 29.76
N ASP A 1067 0.86 2.84 29.81
CA ASP A 1067 1.37 1.52 29.44
C ASP A 1067 1.66 1.45 27.94
N ALA A 1068 0.82 2.06 27.09
CA ALA A 1068 1.05 2.18 25.66
C ALA A 1068 2.29 3.02 25.34
N ILE A 1069 2.48 4.15 26.04
CA ILE A 1069 3.69 4.99 25.94
C ILE A 1069 4.93 4.20 26.35
N GLN A 1070 4.92 3.55 27.52
CA GLN A 1070 6.06 2.75 27.98
C GLN A 1070 6.34 1.55 27.06
N GLY A 1071 5.28 0.91 26.54
CA GLY A 1071 5.36 -0.14 25.54
C GLY A 1071 6.10 0.35 24.30
N ALA A 1072 5.63 1.44 23.69
CA ALA A 1072 6.26 2.05 22.52
C ALA A 1072 7.72 2.48 22.77
N ILE A 1073 8.06 2.98 23.96
CA ILE A 1073 9.44 3.32 24.32
C ILE A 1073 10.33 2.08 24.41
N ARG A 1074 9.84 1.00 25.03
CA ARG A 1074 10.56 -0.29 25.10
C ARG A 1074 10.79 -0.86 23.71
N ASP A 1075 9.77 -0.81 22.88
CA ASP A 1075 9.81 -1.26 21.48
C ASP A 1075 10.95 -0.56 20.72
N VAL A 1076 10.93 0.78 20.68
CA VAL A 1076 11.94 1.57 19.98
C VAL A 1076 13.35 1.37 20.53
N ASN A 1077 13.52 1.34 21.85
CA ASN A 1077 14.86 1.16 22.44
C ASN A 1077 15.43 -0.25 22.21
N ASN A 1078 14.59 -1.25 21.95
CA ASN A 1078 15.03 -2.62 21.67
C ASN A 1078 15.25 -2.88 20.16
N LYS A 1079 14.89 -1.94 19.28
CA LYS A 1079 15.02 -2.05 17.81
C LYS A 1079 16.43 -2.37 17.30
N GLY A 1080 17.46 -1.86 17.97
CA GLY A 1080 18.84 -2.06 17.56
C GLY A 1080 19.76 -0.90 17.97
N ALA A 1081 21.06 -1.05 17.69
CA ALA A 1081 22.10 -0.15 18.20
C ALA A 1081 21.88 1.34 17.83
N HIS A 1082 21.21 1.64 16.70
CA HIS A 1082 20.90 3.01 16.31
C HIS A 1082 19.86 3.67 17.23
N TYR A 1083 18.87 2.93 17.72
CA TYR A 1083 17.75 3.48 18.51
C TYR A 1083 17.93 3.24 20.01
N ALA A 1084 18.81 2.30 20.37
CA ALA A 1084 19.02 1.86 21.73
C ALA A 1084 19.25 3.02 22.71
N ASN A 1085 18.48 2.99 23.79
CA ASN A 1085 18.50 3.96 24.89
C ASN A 1085 18.17 5.41 24.49
N ARG A 1086 17.71 5.74 23.28
CA ARG A 1086 17.48 7.13 22.87
C ARG A 1086 16.20 7.75 23.42
N VAL A 1087 15.21 6.93 23.76
CA VAL A 1087 13.91 7.41 24.26
C VAL A 1087 13.81 7.09 25.75
N VAL A 1088 13.59 8.11 26.58
CA VAL A 1088 13.54 8.00 28.03
C VAL A 1088 12.13 8.30 28.51
N TYR A 1089 11.53 7.33 29.21
CA TYR A 1089 10.25 7.53 29.89
C TYR A 1089 10.43 8.42 31.11
N VAL A 1090 9.55 9.41 31.27
CA VAL A 1090 9.54 10.36 32.38
C VAL A 1090 8.21 10.23 33.10
N ASP A 1091 8.25 9.64 34.29
CA ASP A 1091 7.08 9.47 35.14
C ASP A 1091 6.78 10.79 35.88
N VAL A 1092 5.77 11.51 35.41
CA VAL A 1092 5.24 12.70 36.07
C VAL A 1092 4.08 12.34 37.01
N ASP A 1093 3.32 11.27 36.73
CA ASP A 1093 2.14 10.86 37.50
C ASP A 1093 2.43 10.64 38.99
N SER A 1094 3.58 10.03 39.32
CA SER A 1094 3.97 9.79 40.71
C SER A 1094 4.21 11.06 41.52
N LEU A 1095 4.48 12.19 40.88
CA LEU A 1095 4.65 13.49 41.54
C LEU A 1095 3.33 14.22 41.82
N TYR A 1096 2.20 13.71 41.32
CA TYR A 1096 0.86 14.25 41.60
C TYR A 1096 0.16 13.54 42.77
N GLU A 1097 0.82 12.59 43.43
CA GLU A 1097 0.26 11.95 44.62
C GLU A 1097 0.00 13.00 45.72
N ASP A 1098 -1.17 12.97 46.35
CA ASP A 1098 -1.69 13.97 47.31
C ASP A 1098 -2.07 15.34 46.69
N HIS A 1099 -2.04 15.45 45.35
CA HIS A 1099 -2.40 16.65 44.57
C HIS A 1099 -3.56 16.41 43.58
N ARG A 1100 -4.12 15.19 43.53
CA ARG A 1100 -5.22 14.80 42.62
C ARG A 1100 -6.57 15.34 43.10
N PHE A 1101 -7.63 15.10 42.33
CA PHE A 1101 -8.98 15.20 42.87
C PHE A 1101 -9.27 14.02 43.79
N CYS A 1102 -10.11 14.25 44.80
CA CYS A 1102 -10.60 13.23 45.72
C CYS A 1102 -9.52 12.66 46.65
N GLU A 1103 -8.58 13.51 47.03
CA GLU A 1103 -7.56 13.20 48.03
C GLU A 1103 -8.17 13.04 49.44
N PRO A 1104 -7.54 12.26 50.34
CA PRO A 1104 -8.08 12.01 51.67
C PRO A 1104 -8.31 13.31 52.45
N GLY A 1105 -9.51 13.44 53.03
CA GLY A 1105 -9.88 14.62 53.83
C GLY A 1105 -10.30 15.84 53.01
N VAL A 1106 -10.39 15.74 51.68
CA VAL A 1106 -10.92 16.80 50.81
C VAL A 1106 -12.39 16.52 50.47
N SER A 1107 -13.26 17.52 50.67
CA SER A 1107 -14.66 17.49 50.25
C SER A 1107 -14.81 18.12 48.88
N GLU A 1108 -15.01 17.30 47.86
CA GLU A 1108 -15.04 17.75 46.46
C GLU A 1108 -16.46 18.24 46.06
N PRO A 1109 -16.60 19.13 45.06
CA PRO A 1109 -15.54 19.85 44.36
C PRO A 1109 -14.97 20.98 45.25
N SER A 1110 -13.69 20.86 45.62
CA SER A 1110 -13.00 21.84 46.45
C SER A 1110 -12.26 22.82 45.57
N TYR A 1111 -13.01 23.71 44.91
CA TYR A 1111 -12.47 24.75 44.02
C TYR A 1111 -11.41 25.66 44.67
N PHE A 1112 -11.31 25.66 46.01
CA PHE A 1112 -10.35 26.42 46.81
C PHE A 1112 -9.20 25.58 47.39
N ASN A 1113 -9.07 24.30 47.01
CA ASN A 1113 -7.99 23.45 47.48
C ASN A 1113 -6.66 23.88 46.84
N THR A 1114 -5.86 24.66 47.56
CA THR A 1114 -4.54 25.11 47.11
C THR A 1114 -3.50 23.99 47.05
N LYS A 1115 -3.82 22.81 47.59
CA LYS A 1115 -3.01 21.60 47.41
C LYS A 1115 -3.35 20.84 46.13
N SER A 1116 -4.47 21.12 45.47
CA SER A 1116 -4.77 20.51 44.17
C SER A 1116 -3.97 21.19 43.07
N ASP A 1117 -3.38 20.38 42.19
CA ASP A 1117 -2.62 20.89 41.05
C ASP A 1117 -3.48 21.28 39.85
N PHE A 1118 -4.80 21.10 39.91
CA PHE A 1118 -5.75 21.32 38.80
C PHE A 1118 -6.67 22.54 38.98
N TYR A 1119 -6.93 22.97 40.23
CA TYR A 1119 -7.77 24.14 40.50
C TYR A 1119 -6.95 25.44 40.61
N LEU A 1120 -7.39 26.49 39.92
CA LEU A 1120 -6.78 27.83 40.03
C LEU A 1120 -7.35 28.60 41.23
N PRO A 1121 -6.50 29.04 42.18
CA PRO A 1121 -6.93 29.96 43.24
C PRO A 1121 -7.41 31.33 42.71
N SER A 1122 -7.10 31.69 41.47
CA SER A 1122 -7.43 33.00 40.88
C SER A 1122 -8.85 33.11 40.31
N LEU A 1123 -9.62 32.01 40.20
CA LEU A 1123 -11.06 32.09 39.90
C LEU A 1123 -11.82 32.96 40.94
N ILE A 1124 -11.23 33.07 42.14
CA ILE A 1124 -11.65 33.91 43.26
C ILE A 1124 -11.77 35.40 42.90
N SER A 1125 -10.93 35.94 42.00
CA SER A 1125 -10.98 37.37 41.66
C SER A 1125 -12.11 37.70 40.67
N ILE A 1126 -12.41 36.78 39.75
CA ILE A 1126 -13.44 36.93 38.70
C ILE A 1126 -14.85 36.83 39.30
N LEU A 1127 -15.05 35.98 40.31
CA LEU A 1127 -16.34 35.75 40.97
C LEU A 1127 -16.66 36.74 42.11
N ASN A 1128 -15.68 37.55 42.52
CA ASN A 1128 -15.80 38.46 43.65
C ASN A 1128 -16.69 39.70 43.48
N PRO A 1129 -17.20 40.12 42.30
CA PRO A 1129 -18.11 41.26 42.23
C PRO A 1129 -19.43 41.04 42.98
N PHE A 1130 -19.82 39.77 43.25
CA PHE A 1130 -21.09 39.43 43.88
C PHE A 1130 -21.07 39.35 45.41
N LYS A 1131 -19.90 39.43 46.07
CA LYS A 1131 -19.81 39.46 47.55
C LYS A 1131 -19.74 40.89 48.08
N GLN A 1132 -20.86 41.62 47.99
CA GLN A 1132 -21.11 42.66 48.99
C GLN A 1132 -21.62 42.01 50.28
N LYS A 1133 -20.84 42.17 51.36
CA LYS A 1133 -21.24 42.10 52.78
C LYS A 1133 -22.26 41.00 53.16
N ARG A 1134 -21.78 39.79 53.49
CA ARG A 1134 -22.22 39.01 54.67
C ARG A 1134 -21.40 37.72 54.80
N ASP A 1135 -21.02 37.46 56.05
CA ASP A 1135 -20.55 36.20 56.63
C ASP A 1135 -19.20 35.62 56.17
N LEU A 1136 -18.14 36.12 56.83
CA LEU A 1136 -16.86 35.41 57.02
C LEU A 1136 -16.68 34.93 58.47
N ASN A 1137 -17.78 34.63 59.18
CA ASN A 1137 -17.76 34.21 60.59
C ASN A 1137 -18.09 32.74 60.84
N ASN A 1138 -18.08 31.87 59.82
CA ASN A 1138 -18.19 30.43 60.02
C ASN A 1138 -16.97 29.70 59.48
N THR A 1139 -15.88 29.82 60.23
CA THR A 1139 -14.78 28.85 60.25
C THR A 1139 -15.15 27.75 61.22
N ASP A 1140 -15.53 26.58 60.74
CA ASP A 1140 -15.44 25.34 61.53
C ASP A 1140 -14.35 24.47 60.91
N GLY A 1141 -13.23 24.39 61.65
CA GLY A 1141 -12.21 23.37 61.48
C GLY A 1141 -11.09 23.71 60.50
N ILE A 1142 -10.08 24.43 60.97
CA ILE A 1142 -8.62 24.14 60.85
C ILE A 1142 -7.93 25.34 61.49
N ASP A 1143 -7.67 25.24 62.79
CA ASP A 1143 -6.71 26.10 63.47
C ASP A 1143 -6.02 25.26 64.53
N SER A 1144 -4.72 25.01 64.36
CA SER A 1144 -3.71 24.91 65.43
C SER A 1144 -2.47 24.16 64.95
N GLU A 1145 -1.58 24.85 64.23
CA GLU A 1145 -0.13 24.70 64.36
C GLU A 1145 0.51 25.68 63.39
N TYR A 1146 0.83 26.89 63.85
CA TYR A 1146 1.97 27.72 63.44
C TYR A 1146 1.82 29.09 64.12
N ASN A 1147 2.13 29.11 65.41
CA ASN A 1147 2.26 30.33 66.19
C ASN A 1147 3.70 30.82 66.07
N VAL A 1148 3.96 31.81 65.20
CA VAL A 1148 5.22 32.59 65.25
C VAL A 1148 4.88 34.08 65.22
N THR A 1149 5.02 34.68 66.39
CA THR A 1149 4.94 36.12 66.62
C THR A 1149 6.15 36.87 66.03
N SER A 1150 5.86 38.02 65.42
CA SER A 1150 6.67 39.25 65.28
C SER A 1150 7.02 39.71 63.86
N SER A 1151 6.35 40.81 63.47
CA SER A 1151 6.80 41.90 62.60
C SER A 1151 7.73 41.56 61.43
N ARG A 1152 7.19 41.05 60.31
CA ARG A 1152 7.60 41.46 58.95
C ARG A 1152 6.38 41.47 58.04
N ILE A 1153 6.28 42.53 57.25
CA ILE A 1153 5.26 42.77 56.22
C ILE A 1153 5.25 41.57 55.27
N PHE A 1154 4.20 40.74 55.31
CA PHE A 1154 3.85 39.86 54.19
C PHE A 1154 3.39 40.78 53.05
N LYS A 1155 4.29 41.07 52.11
CA LYS A 1155 3.85 41.47 50.76
C LYS A 1155 3.03 40.28 50.23
N ARG A 1156 1.75 40.53 49.97
CA ARG A 1156 0.93 39.73 49.08
C ARG A 1156 1.70 39.54 47.77
N ASP A 1157 2.17 38.32 47.48
CA ASP A 1157 2.50 37.94 46.11
C ASP A 1157 1.19 37.74 45.35
N THR A 1158 0.53 38.85 45.00
CA THR A 1158 -0.58 38.90 44.04
C THR A 1158 -0.11 38.76 42.59
N GLY A 1159 1.14 38.35 42.35
CA GLY A 1159 1.72 38.17 41.01
C GLY A 1159 1.11 37.04 40.18
N VAL A 1160 0.21 36.23 40.75
CA VAL A 1160 -0.52 35.16 40.03
C VAL A 1160 -1.94 35.60 39.63
N ALA A 1161 -2.40 36.78 40.08
CA ALA A 1161 -3.80 37.20 39.98
C ALA A 1161 -4.07 38.39 39.03
N GLY A 1162 -3.06 38.87 38.30
CA GLY A 1162 -3.20 39.92 37.28
C GLY A 1162 -2.85 39.42 35.89
N ASP A 1163 -3.64 39.84 34.90
CA ASP A 1163 -3.34 39.85 33.46
C ASP A 1163 -3.64 38.57 32.66
N ILE A 1164 -4.93 38.32 32.42
CA ILE A 1164 -5.36 37.95 31.06
C ILE A 1164 -5.76 39.26 30.40
N ASP A 1165 -4.79 40.08 29.97
CA ASP A 1165 -5.12 41.24 29.14
C ASP A 1165 -5.52 40.71 27.77
N VAL A 1166 -6.81 40.84 27.46
CA VAL A 1166 -7.27 40.80 26.09
C VAL A 1166 -6.73 42.08 25.46
N PRO A 1167 -5.82 42.01 24.49
CA PRO A 1167 -5.21 43.21 23.94
C PRO A 1167 -6.28 44.12 23.29
N ASP A 1168 -6.13 45.44 23.43
CA ASP A 1168 -7.16 46.42 23.02
C ASP A 1168 -7.63 46.32 21.55
N TRP A 1169 -6.81 45.72 20.67
CA TRP A 1169 -7.09 45.51 19.25
C TRP A 1169 -7.90 44.24 18.93
N VAL A 1170 -8.19 43.39 19.92
CA VAL A 1170 -9.11 42.26 19.77
C VAL A 1170 -10.53 42.80 19.89
N ASP A 1171 -11.32 42.66 18.82
CA ASP A 1171 -12.71 43.11 18.80
C ASP A 1171 -13.65 42.14 19.51
N GLU A 1172 -14.86 42.62 19.79
CA GLU A 1172 -15.91 41.85 20.47
C GLU A 1172 -16.33 40.61 19.67
N GLU A 1173 -16.24 40.66 18.34
CA GLU A 1173 -16.62 39.54 17.46
C GLU A 1173 -15.63 38.36 17.59
N PHE A 1174 -14.33 38.65 17.69
CA PHE A 1174 -13.29 37.65 17.90
C PHE A 1174 -13.40 37.00 19.28
N LEU A 1175 -13.69 37.78 20.33
CA LEU A 1175 -13.91 37.27 21.68
C LEU A 1175 -15.17 36.39 21.74
N LEU A 1176 -16.24 36.84 21.11
CA LEU A 1176 -17.49 36.09 21.01
C LEU A 1176 -17.30 34.78 20.23
N LYS A 1177 -16.60 34.80 19.08
CA LYS A 1177 -16.25 33.58 18.32
C LYS A 1177 -15.36 32.63 19.12
N SER A 1178 -14.38 33.16 19.84
CA SER A 1178 -13.48 32.36 20.68
C SER A 1178 -14.26 31.71 21.84
N ALA A 1179 -15.11 32.47 22.53
CA ALA A 1179 -15.98 31.94 23.58
C ALA A 1179 -16.99 30.92 23.05
N ASN A 1180 -17.64 31.19 21.92
CA ASN A 1180 -18.58 30.27 21.26
C ASN A 1180 -17.90 29.00 20.74
N SER A 1181 -16.67 29.11 20.24
CA SER A 1181 -15.82 27.97 19.85
C SER A 1181 -15.50 27.09 21.06
N ILE A 1182 -15.11 27.70 22.18
CA ILE A 1182 -14.85 27.00 23.43
C ILE A 1182 -16.13 26.36 23.99
N LEU A 1183 -17.28 27.06 23.95
CA LEU A 1183 -18.58 26.59 24.45
C LEU A 1183 -19.32 25.66 23.48
N GLY A 1184 -18.84 25.56 22.24
CA GLY A 1184 -19.29 24.60 21.23
C GLY A 1184 -20.66 24.91 20.59
N SER A 1185 -21.10 26.17 20.56
CA SER A 1185 -22.34 26.58 19.88
C SER A 1185 -22.19 27.99 19.32
N PRO A 1186 -22.71 28.29 18.11
CA PRO A 1186 -22.55 29.59 17.45
C PRO A 1186 -23.02 30.81 18.26
N ASN A 1187 -23.92 30.60 19.24
CA ASN A 1187 -24.57 31.69 19.99
C ASN A 1187 -24.52 31.52 21.51
N ALA A 1188 -23.89 30.48 22.07
CA ALA A 1188 -24.00 30.20 23.51
C ALA A 1188 -23.43 31.30 24.42
N ALA A 1189 -22.34 31.95 23.99
CA ALA A 1189 -21.80 33.11 24.66
C ALA A 1189 -22.73 34.32 24.56
N GLN A 1190 -23.39 34.49 23.41
CA GLN A 1190 -24.34 35.57 23.17
C GLN A 1190 -25.58 35.42 24.05
N ASP A 1191 -26.14 34.21 24.13
CA ASP A 1191 -27.32 33.90 24.94
C ASP A 1191 -27.09 34.20 26.44
N ILE A 1192 -25.92 33.82 26.97
CA ILE A 1192 -25.54 34.09 28.37
C ILE A 1192 -25.42 35.60 28.63
N ILE A 1193 -24.86 36.34 27.68
CA ILE A 1193 -24.67 37.78 27.76
C ILE A 1193 -26.00 38.52 27.66
N ASP A 1194 -26.90 38.04 26.81
CA ASP A 1194 -28.23 38.61 26.64
C ASP A 1194 -29.09 38.37 27.90
N ASP A 1195 -29.03 37.18 28.49
CA ASP A 1195 -29.69 36.87 29.77
C ASP A 1195 -29.19 37.77 30.92
N ILE A 1196 -27.87 38.01 31.01
CA ILE A 1196 -27.31 38.87 32.06
C ILE A 1196 -27.60 40.36 31.79
N SER A 1197 -27.54 40.79 30.52
CA SER A 1197 -27.88 42.16 30.11
C SER A 1197 -29.34 42.50 30.39
N ASN A 1198 -30.24 41.51 30.27
CA ASN A 1198 -31.65 41.63 30.63
C ASN A 1198 -31.87 41.84 32.15
N VAL A 1199 -30.95 41.36 32.99
CA VAL A 1199 -31.02 41.48 34.45
C VAL A 1199 -30.29 42.72 34.98
N ASN A 1200 -29.25 43.21 34.29
CA ASN A 1200 -28.53 44.44 34.65
C ASN A 1200 -28.10 45.27 33.42
N PRO A 1201 -28.93 46.22 32.95
CA PRO A 1201 -28.72 46.97 31.70
C PRO A 1201 -27.50 47.92 31.70
N THR A 1202 -26.83 48.10 32.84
CA THR A 1202 -25.73 49.09 33.01
C THR A 1202 -24.32 48.52 32.85
N PHE A 1203 -24.20 47.21 32.58
CA PHE A 1203 -22.91 46.53 32.47
C PHE A 1203 -22.28 46.70 31.07
N ASN A 1204 -20.95 46.78 31.01
CA ASN A 1204 -20.20 46.90 29.76
C ASN A 1204 -20.07 45.53 29.07
N LYS A 1205 -20.62 45.41 27.85
CA LYS A 1205 -20.61 44.16 27.07
C LYS A 1205 -19.20 43.67 26.74
N ARG A 1206 -18.23 44.55 26.47
CA ARG A 1206 -16.82 44.18 26.24
C ARG A 1206 -16.20 43.47 27.44
N THR A 1207 -16.43 44.03 28.63
CA THR A 1207 -15.93 43.44 29.88
C THR A 1207 -16.58 42.07 30.14
N MET A 1208 -17.86 41.90 29.78
CA MET A 1208 -18.52 40.59 29.83
C MET A 1208 -17.93 39.58 28.83
N TYR A 1209 -17.59 40.00 27.61
CA TYR A 1209 -16.92 39.12 26.64
C TYR A 1209 -15.54 38.69 27.13
N GLU A 1210 -14.76 39.61 27.67
CA GLU A 1210 -13.44 39.32 28.24
C GLU A 1210 -13.55 38.38 29.45
N ASP A 1211 -14.51 38.61 30.35
CA ASP A 1211 -14.75 37.75 31.52
C ASP A 1211 -15.33 36.38 31.13
N LEU A 1212 -16.16 36.30 30.08
CA LEU A 1212 -16.69 35.04 29.57
C LEU A 1212 -15.63 34.22 28.83
N VAL A 1213 -14.73 34.85 28.09
CA VAL A 1213 -13.55 34.17 27.51
C VAL A 1213 -12.61 33.71 28.62
N ARG A 1214 -12.35 34.54 29.63
CA ARG A 1214 -11.57 34.14 30.83
C ARG A 1214 -12.24 33.00 31.59
N PHE A 1215 -13.56 32.98 31.65
CA PHE A 1215 -14.38 31.94 32.25
C PHE A 1215 -14.37 30.64 31.43
N ALA A 1216 -14.62 30.71 30.12
CA ALA A 1216 -14.62 29.56 29.21
C ALA A 1216 -13.22 28.93 29.09
N VAL A 1217 -12.17 29.76 28.98
CA VAL A 1217 -10.77 29.31 29.08
C VAL A 1217 -10.52 28.73 30.47
N GLY A 1218 -11.06 29.35 31.54
CA GLY A 1218 -11.03 28.90 32.93
C GLY A 1218 -11.62 27.50 33.17
N LEU A 1219 -12.71 27.17 32.48
CA LEU A 1219 -13.38 25.87 32.55
C LEU A 1219 -12.52 24.77 31.92
N VAL A 1220 -11.96 25.00 30.72
CA VAL A 1220 -11.01 24.06 30.07
C VAL A 1220 -9.75 23.81 30.93
N ARG A 1221 -9.38 24.73 31.84
CA ARG A 1221 -8.19 24.57 32.71
C ARG A 1221 -8.32 23.47 33.76
N THR A 1222 -9.51 23.06 34.14
CA THR A 1222 -9.68 22.06 35.23
C THR A 1222 -9.24 20.63 34.85
N ALA A 1223 -9.12 20.34 33.55
CA ALA A 1223 -8.62 19.06 33.04
C ALA A 1223 -7.08 19.06 32.82
N HIS A 1224 -6.41 20.21 32.98
CA HIS A 1224 -4.97 20.38 32.80
C HIS A 1224 -4.31 20.90 34.09
N PRO A 1225 -3.02 20.62 34.35
CA PRO A 1225 -2.35 21.19 35.50
C PRO A 1225 -2.27 22.73 35.45
N THR A 1226 -2.38 23.34 36.62
CA THR A 1226 -2.08 24.76 36.84
C THR A 1226 -0.59 25.04 36.61
N PRO A 1227 -0.15 26.31 36.57
CA PRO A 1227 1.28 26.61 36.61
C PRO A 1227 2.03 25.96 37.78
N ALA A 1228 1.38 25.80 38.93
CA ALA A 1228 1.97 25.08 40.06
C ALA A 1228 2.10 23.59 39.74
N GLY A 1229 1.05 22.96 39.21
CA GLY A 1229 1.07 21.55 38.83
C GLY A 1229 2.06 21.22 37.71
N PHE A 1230 2.32 22.12 36.76
CA PHE A 1230 3.36 21.91 35.75
C PHE A 1230 4.79 21.95 36.31
N LYS A 1231 5.00 22.40 37.56
CA LYS A 1231 6.30 22.26 38.25
C LYS A 1231 6.64 20.80 38.47
N SER A 1232 5.67 19.95 38.79
CA SER A 1232 5.86 18.51 38.96
C SER A 1232 6.42 17.87 37.69
N ALA A 1233 5.79 18.14 36.53
CA ALA A 1233 6.29 17.68 35.24
C ALA A 1233 7.69 18.24 34.90
N LYS A 1234 7.94 19.53 35.18
CA LYS A 1234 9.27 20.15 35.04
C LYS A 1234 10.32 19.43 35.87
N TRP A 1235 10.01 19.07 37.11
CA TRP A 1235 10.94 18.43 38.04
C TRP A 1235 11.28 16.99 37.63
N ALA A 1236 10.27 16.19 37.25
CA ALA A 1236 10.51 14.86 36.69
C ALA A 1236 11.41 14.90 35.45
N LEU A 1237 11.17 15.86 34.56
CA LEU A 1237 12.02 16.08 33.38
C LEU A 1237 13.45 16.48 33.78
N CYS A 1238 13.60 17.40 34.75
CA CYS A 1238 14.91 17.81 35.24
C CYS A 1238 15.68 16.62 35.84
N ASP A 1239 15.06 15.77 36.66
CA ASP A 1239 15.68 14.56 37.22
C ASP A 1239 16.08 13.56 36.13
N ALA A 1240 15.21 13.31 35.16
CA ALA A 1240 15.51 12.42 34.04
C ALA A 1240 16.68 12.93 33.17
N ILE A 1241 16.69 14.23 32.86
CA ILE A 1241 17.79 14.89 32.12
C ILE A 1241 19.09 14.81 32.94
N CYS A 1242 19.02 15.03 34.25
CA CYS A 1242 20.18 14.95 35.14
C CYS A 1242 20.78 13.54 35.21
N LYS A 1243 19.94 12.51 35.31
CA LYS A 1243 20.39 11.11 35.24
C LYS A 1243 21.05 10.78 33.91
N ARG A 1244 20.61 11.43 32.82
CA ARG A 1244 21.15 11.21 31.48
C ARG A 1244 22.45 11.96 31.20
N PHE A 1245 22.57 13.19 31.68
CA PHE A 1245 23.70 14.12 31.42
C PHE A 1245 24.34 14.61 32.74
N PRO A 1246 24.98 13.71 33.52
CA PRO A 1246 25.37 13.98 34.91
C PRO A 1246 26.46 15.05 35.07
N GLN A 1247 27.25 15.33 34.03
CA GLN A 1247 28.34 16.32 34.07
C GLN A 1247 27.91 17.73 33.65
N THR A 1248 26.63 17.96 33.34
CA THR A 1248 26.12 19.31 33.06
C THR A 1248 26.19 20.25 34.28
N ILE A 1249 26.44 19.70 35.49
CA ILE A 1249 26.80 20.34 36.78
C ILE A 1249 25.61 20.65 37.70
N ASN A 1250 25.82 20.35 39.00
CA ASN A 1250 24.91 20.48 40.15
C ASN A 1250 23.55 19.79 40.03
N CYS A 1251 23.48 18.64 39.34
CA CYS A 1251 22.38 17.70 39.57
C CYS A 1251 22.33 17.39 41.07
N PRO A 1252 21.30 17.86 41.80
CA PRO A 1252 21.33 17.77 43.23
C PRO A 1252 21.26 16.28 43.60
N ARG A 1253 22.25 15.81 44.37
CA ARG A 1253 22.31 14.40 44.85
C ARG A 1253 21.14 14.03 45.79
N ASN A 1254 20.21 14.96 46.00
CA ASN A 1254 19.01 14.79 46.78
C ASN A 1254 17.86 15.45 46.01
N THR A 1255 16.82 14.69 45.69
CA THR A 1255 15.63 15.15 44.95
C THR A 1255 14.93 16.36 45.61
N ALA A 1256 15.26 16.65 46.88
CA ALA A 1256 14.76 17.77 47.66
C ALA A 1256 15.28 19.17 47.26
N THR A 1257 16.32 19.31 46.42
CA THR A 1257 16.86 20.64 46.03
C THR A 1257 16.66 21.02 44.55
N CYS A 1258 15.80 20.30 43.82
CA CYS A 1258 15.12 20.86 42.64
C CYS A 1258 13.91 21.75 43.02
N VAL A 1259 13.56 21.80 44.32
CA VAL A 1259 12.48 22.59 44.94
C VAL A 1259 12.80 24.08 44.96
#